data_AF-A0A3M5FWG1-F1
#
_entry.id   AF-A0A3M5FWG1-F1
#
_cell.length_a   1.000
_cell.length_b   1.000
_cell.length_c   1.000
_cell.angle_alpha   90.00
_cell.angle_beta   90.00
_cell.angle_gamma   90.00
#
_symmetry.space_group_name_H-M   'P 1'
#
loop_
_entity.id
_entity.type
_entity.pdbx_description
1 polymer ?
#
loop_
_entity_poly.entity_id
_entity_poly.type
_entity_poly.pdbx_seq_one_letter_code
_entity_poly.pdbx_strand_id
1 'polypeptide(L)'
;MAVTDALNNTTTLERKPNGEVLRINHPDGTSETFTYNELGQVLTHTDGKGQTTQLLRNGRGLPKWRQDAKGQTITYEYDKAIRLVALTNENDATYRFAYDDADRLIEEKRIDNLTRRFSYNLGGHLTQVEEIGYGEKGEQPRRSTHLERDPIGRLLAKLNDDARQDYTYDDGDRLLSIERKPTDTGRKLGVTAEKLEFAYDPLGRLTTETTPQGALAYEYDPLSNLTTLTLPTGQHLNHLYYGSGHLHQLNLDGQLISDMERDDLHREVYRTQGKLTSCFGYDSMGRKAWQYATTLPAEKLSQIQNPLIKPERYVEHAYNPVHRRYEYDPAGELSRTLDKLRGETQYEYEANGQLLARNTGRVVDGEEFRYDAAANRLNFNTSRFDHVKDNRLKQWANHEYKYDAWGNLIEKVVGIVRWQTLTYDCENRLVKTETMADTQVESTSSYQYDSLGRRVAKQSEIKGHTDHKRFLWQGLRMLREESPGQSSLYLYEPGSYAPLARVDEKEGELENKVYYFHTDQIGTPLEMTDAEGQIVWQAKYRAWGAVEKLVVNEVEQNLRFQGQYFDVETGLHYNTFRYYDPEIGRFITQDPIGLLGGFNLYGYTLNPLSDIDPWGLCDTKGMGVSKSGHHVPAARKSVGRPFRCNDHVAYRTDHYGQYLDSTEQSLPSLLEQGRHPNTEKNPDAGKEAQSVLHVRVRRTAS
;
A
#
# COMPACT_ATOMS: atom_id res chain seq x y z
N MET A 1 26.73 2.37 -23.12
CA MET A 1 26.76 1.12 -22.31
C MET A 1 25.46 0.38 -22.56
N ALA A 2 25.47 -0.95 -22.70
CA ALA A 2 24.26 -1.75 -22.88
C ALA A 2 24.16 -2.77 -21.75
N VAL A 3 22.93 -3.12 -21.36
CA VAL A 3 22.60 -4.24 -20.48
C VAL A 3 21.52 -5.05 -21.19
N THR A 4 21.76 -6.35 -21.34
CA THR A 4 20.86 -7.29 -22.00
C THR A 4 20.44 -8.35 -20.98
N ASP A 5 19.15 -8.61 -20.87
CA ASP A 5 18.61 -9.63 -19.96
C ASP A 5 18.63 -11.05 -20.58
N ALA A 6 18.18 -12.05 -19.82
CA ALA A 6 18.18 -13.45 -20.27
C ALA A 6 17.24 -13.70 -21.47
N LEU A 7 16.27 -12.83 -21.71
CA LEU A 7 15.35 -12.89 -22.86
C LEU A 7 15.82 -12.02 -24.05
N ASN A 8 17.06 -11.52 -23.99
CA ASN A 8 17.69 -10.64 -24.96
C ASN A 8 17.10 -9.21 -25.06
N ASN A 9 16.25 -8.79 -24.12
CA ASN A 9 15.79 -7.41 -24.05
C ASN A 9 16.98 -6.52 -23.67
N THR A 10 17.25 -5.47 -24.45
CA THR A 10 18.46 -4.65 -24.29
C THR A 10 18.13 -3.21 -23.94
N THR A 11 18.52 -2.77 -22.74
CA THR A 11 18.51 -1.36 -22.33
C THR A 11 19.86 -0.73 -22.65
N THR A 12 19.88 0.44 -23.28
CA THR A 12 21.13 1.18 -23.54
C THR A 12 21.17 2.51 -22.79
N LEU A 13 22.37 2.89 -22.36
CA LEU A 13 22.66 4.12 -21.63
C LEU A 13 23.63 4.98 -22.44
N GLU A 14 23.18 6.20 -22.74
CA GLU A 14 23.99 7.30 -23.25
C GLU A 14 24.45 8.14 -22.05
N ARG A 15 25.75 8.47 -21.98
CA ARG A 15 26.36 9.14 -20.82
C ARG A 15 27.24 10.31 -21.24
N LYS A 16 27.35 11.31 -20.36
CA LYS A 16 28.42 12.31 -20.41
C LYS A 16 29.80 11.65 -20.13
N PRO A 17 30.92 12.27 -20.53
CA PRO A 17 32.26 11.80 -20.19
C PRO A 17 32.54 11.65 -18.69
N ASN A 18 31.85 12.42 -17.83
CA ASN A 18 31.96 12.35 -16.38
C ASN A 18 31.08 11.27 -15.72
N GLY A 19 30.32 10.49 -16.50
CA GLY A 19 29.55 9.32 -16.05
C GLY A 19 28.05 9.54 -15.87
N GLU A 20 27.54 10.78 -15.84
CA GLU A 20 26.11 11.08 -15.76
C GLU A 20 25.33 10.48 -16.94
N VAL A 21 24.12 9.96 -16.71
CA VAL A 21 23.27 9.37 -17.77
C VAL A 21 22.44 10.46 -18.42
N LEU A 22 22.65 10.72 -19.71
CA LEU A 22 21.85 11.67 -20.47
C LEU A 22 20.53 11.04 -20.96
N ARG A 23 20.59 9.76 -21.34
CA ARG A 23 19.45 9.04 -21.90
C ARG A 23 19.49 7.55 -21.59
N ILE A 24 18.31 7.00 -21.33
CA ILE A 24 18.06 5.56 -21.20
C ILE A 24 17.15 5.18 -22.37
N ASN A 25 17.61 4.32 -23.27
CA ASN A 25 16.76 3.74 -24.31
C ASN A 25 16.32 2.34 -23.85
N HIS A 26 15.02 2.12 -23.84
CA HIS A 26 14.38 0.91 -23.31
C HIS A 26 14.16 -0.16 -24.38
N PRO A 27 14.00 -1.44 -23.99
CA PRO A 27 13.77 -2.54 -24.92
C PRO A 27 12.47 -2.46 -25.73
N ASP A 28 11.48 -1.66 -25.31
CA ASP A 28 10.24 -1.41 -26.06
C ASP A 28 10.37 -0.25 -27.07
N GLY A 29 11.56 0.36 -27.18
CA GLY A 29 11.84 1.48 -28.07
C GLY A 29 11.54 2.86 -27.47
N THR A 30 10.97 2.93 -26.26
CA THR A 30 10.81 4.19 -25.53
C THR A 30 12.18 4.70 -25.01
N SER A 31 12.26 5.97 -24.60
CA SER A 31 13.47 6.49 -23.96
C SER A 31 13.21 7.62 -22.99
N GLU A 32 13.91 7.62 -21.86
CA GLU A 32 13.90 8.72 -20.88
C GLU A 32 15.17 9.58 -21.02
N THR A 33 15.07 10.89 -20.80
CA THR A 33 16.23 11.80 -20.80
C THR A 33 16.37 12.61 -19.53
N PHE A 34 17.60 13.04 -19.22
CA PHE A 34 17.95 13.75 -17.99
C PHE A 34 18.90 14.92 -18.28
N THR A 35 18.68 16.05 -17.59
CA THR A 35 19.63 17.17 -17.56
C THR A 35 20.18 17.40 -16.16
N TYR A 36 21.35 18.04 -16.07
CA TYR A 36 22.10 18.17 -14.81
C TYR A 36 22.76 19.54 -14.72
N ASN A 37 22.98 20.03 -13.48
CA ASN A 37 23.83 21.17 -13.20
C ASN A 37 25.33 20.78 -13.25
N GLU A 38 26.22 21.77 -13.05
CA GLU A 38 27.68 21.57 -13.04
C GLU A 38 28.18 20.64 -11.90
N LEU A 39 27.35 20.42 -10.88
CA LEU A 39 27.63 19.52 -9.75
C LEU A 39 27.12 18.10 -9.98
N GLY A 40 26.62 17.79 -11.18
CA GLY A 40 26.07 16.48 -11.53
C GLY A 40 24.74 16.14 -10.85
N GLN A 41 24.01 17.15 -10.37
CA GLN A 41 22.68 16.98 -9.79
C GLN A 41 21.61 17.16 -10.85
N VAL A 42 20.60 16.28 -10.88
CA VAL A 42 19.49 16.33 -11.85
C VAL A 42 18.72 17.66 -11.74
N LEU A 43 18.42 18.24 -12.91
CA LEU A 43 17.59 19.44 -13.12
C LEU A 43 16.29 19.13 -13.85
N THR A 44 16.29 18.20 -14.81
CA THR A 44 15.06 17.72 -15.46
C THR A 44 15.11 16.22 -15.68
N HIS A 45 13.93 15.62 -15.70
CA HIS A 45 13.67 14.26 -16.18
C HIS A 45 12.51 14.34 -17.18
N THR A 46 12.70 13.78 -18.36
CA THR A 46 11.68 13.68 -19.40
C THR A 46 11.43 12.20 -19.69
N ASP A 47 10.17 11.78 -19.60
CA ASP A 47 9.77 10.39 -19.82
C ASP A 47 9.66 10.00 -21.31
N GLY A 48 9.25 8.75 -21.58
CA GLY A 48 9.07 8.25 -22.94
C GLY A 48 7.90 8.87 -23.72
N LYS A 49 7.01 9.61 -23.05
CA LYS A 49 5.87 10.35 -23.64
C LYS A 49 6.19 11.84 -23.82
N GLY A 50 7.38 12.28 -23.39
CA GLY A 50 7.84 13.67 -23.46
C GLY A 50 7.43 14.54 -22.27
N GLN A 51 6.77 13.97 -21.25
CA GLN A 51 6.39 14.68 -20.04
C GLN A 51 7.66 15.02 -19.24
N THR A 52 7.84 16.30 -18.90
CA THR A 52 9.08 16.79 -18.26
C THR A 52 8.85 17.32 -16.85
N THR A 53 9.41 16.65 -15.84
CA THR A 53 9.51 17.17 -14.47
C THR A 53 10.78 18.00 -14.33
N GLN A 54 10.68 19.16 -13.68
CA GLN A 54 11.78 20.10 -13.47
C GLN A 54 12.09 20.25 -11.97
N LEU A 55 13.37 20.42 -11.63
CA LEU A 55 13.84 20.67 -10.28
C LEU A 55 14.84 21.82 -10.27
N LEU A 56 14.43 22.96 -9.73
CA LEU A 56 15.33 24.08 -9.46
C LEU A 56 15.99 23.89 -8.09
N ARG A 57 17.31 24.07 -8.05
CA ARG A 57 18.13 24.00 -6.84
C ARG A 57 18.65 25.38 -6.45
N ASN A 58 18.87 25.61 -5.16
CA ASN A 58 19.51 26.83 -4.67
C ASN A 58 21.05 26.73 -4.79
N GLY A 59 21.78 27.80 -4.47
CA GLY A 59 23.25 27.85 -4.52
C GLY A 59 23.98 26.91 -3.55
N ARG A 60 23.26 26.17 -2.69
CA ARG A 60 23.78 25.10 -1.83
C ARG A 60 23.49 23.69 -2.39
N GLY A 61 22.90 23.60 -3.59
CA GLY A 61 22.51 22.33 -4.24
C GLY A 61 21.24 21.67 -3.69
N LEU A 62 20.55 22.31 -2.74
CA LEU A 62 19.29 21.82 -2.18
C LEU A 62 18.14 22.12 -3.16
N PRO A 63 17.07 21.29 -3.19
CA PRO A 63 15.81 21.68 -3.82
C PRO A 63 15.40 23.10 -3.41
N LYS A 64 14.83 23.86 -4.33
CA LYS A 64 14.13 25.12 -4.05
C LYS A 64 12.69 25.03 -4.54
N TRP A 65 12.52 24.39 -5.69
CA TRP A 65 11.23 24.24 -6.35
C TRP A 65 11.24 22.99 -7.24
N ARG A 66 10.15 22.22 -7.23
CA ARG A 66 9.86 21.14 -8.19
C ARG A 66 8.63 21.55 -9.00
N GLN A 67 8.72 21.37 -10.32
CA GLN A 67 7.57 21.46 -11.23
C GLN A 67 7.28 20.08 -11.81
N ASP A 68 6.03 19.64 -11.77
CA ASP A 68 5.60 18.49 -12.56
C ASP A 68 5.39 18.89 -14.04
N ALA A 69 5.09 17.90 -14.87
CA ALA A 69 4.87 18.11 -16.30
C ALA A 69 3.48 18.69 -16.66
N LYS A 70 2.58 18.85 -15.68
CA LYS A 70 1.33 19.62 -15.78
C LYS A 70 1.54 21.10 -15.41
N GLY A 71 2.69 21.44 -14.83
CA GLY A 71 3.08 22.77 -14.38
C GLY A 71 2.85 23.03 -12.88
N GLN A 72 2.31 22.06 -12.14
CA GLN A 72 2.07 22.13 -10.69
C GLN A 72 3.39 22.22 -9.93
N THR A 73 3.36 22.82 -8.74
CA THR A 73 4.53 23.44 -8.12
C THR A 73 4.63 23.12 -6.64
N ILE A 74 5.80 22.63 -6.19
CA ILE A 74 6.13 22.48 -4.77
C ILE A 74 7.35 23.35 -4.46
N THR A 75 7.32 24.13 -3.38
CA THR A 75 8.47 24.94 -2.95
C THR A 75 9.01 24.49 -1.60
N TYR A 76 10.32 24.69 -1.41
CA TYR A 76 11.08 24.25 -0.25
C TYR A 76 11.90 25.42 0.31
N GLU A 77 11.70 25.73 1.59
CA GLU A 77 12.43 26.78 2.31
C GLU A 77 13.32 26.17 3.38
N TYR A 78 14.56 26.66 3.49
CA TYR A 78 15.56 26.15 4.42
C TYR A 78 16.14 27.27 5.29
N ASP A 79 16.47 26.96 6.53
CA ASP A 79 17.19 27.86 7.40
C ASP A 79 18.69 27.95 7.06
N LYS A 80 19.42 28.75 7.83
CA LYS A 80 20.87 28.91 7.66
C LYS A 80 21.64 27.59 7.87
N ALA A 81 21.10 26.65 8.65
CA ALA A 81 21.67 25.34 8.97
C ALA A 81 21.25 24.23 8.01
N ILE A 82 20.58 24.55 6.88
CA ILE A 82 20.17 23.58 5.83
C ILE A 82 18.99 22.68 6.27
N ARG A 83 18.28 23.05 7.34
CA ARG A 83 17.06 22.35 7.79
C ARG A 83 15.84 22.93 7.07
N LEU A 84 14.92 22.08 6.62
CA LEU A 84 13.70 22.51 5.92
C LEU A 84 12.72 23.14 6.91
N VAL A 85 12.44 24.44 6.77
CA VAL A 85 11.54 25.17 7.68
C VAL A 85 10.15 25.42 7.12
N ALA A 86 9.97 25.31 5.79
CA ALA A 86 8.66 25.29 5.19
C ALA A 86 8.61 24.45 3.90
N LEU A 87 7.46 23.84 3.66
CA LEU A 87 7.11 23.18 2.41
C LEU A 87 5.74 23.70 1.98
N THR A 88 5.67 24.37 0.83
CA THR A 88 4.40 24.83 0.25
C THR A 88 4.02 23.89 -0.88
N ASN A 89 2.82 23.32 -0.78
CA ASN A 89 2.28 22.38 -1.75
C ASN A 89 1.68 23.10 -2.97
N GLU A 90 1.15 22.30 -3.88
CA GLU A 90 0.64 22.72 -5.18
C GLU A 90 -0.62 23.61 -5.09
N ASN A 91 -1.33 23.59 -3.96
CA ASN A 91 -2.48 24.45 -3.63
C ASN A 91 -2.07 25.71 -2.84
N ASP A 92 -0.79 26.11 -2.85
CA ASP A 92 -0.21 27.21 -2.06
C ASP A 92 -0.35 27.05 -0.52
N ALA A 93 -0.66 25.84 -0.03
CA ALA A 93 -0.79 25.57 1.40
C ALA A 93 0.56 25.11 2.01
N THR A 94 0.93 25.69 3.16
CA THR A 94 2.29 25.57 3.71
C THR A 94 2.37 24.76 5.01
N TYR A 95 3.17 23.70 5.00
CA TYR A 95 3.71 23.07 6.22
C TYR A 95 4.86 23.92 6.79
N ARG A 96 5.00 23.97 8.12
CA ARG A 96 6.11 24.66 8.80
C ARG A 96 6.78 23.76 9.83
N PHE A 97 8.09 23.93 9.99
CA PHE A 97 8.92 23.11 10.85
C PHE A 97 9.84 24.00 11.69
N ALA A 98 9.91 23.73 13.00
CA ALA A 98 10.84 24.36 13.93
C ALA A 98 11.79 23.32 14.51
N TYR A 99 13.04 23.70 14.76
CA TYR A 99 14.10 22.82 15.26
C TYR A 99 14.78 23.43 16.48
N ASP A 100 15.31 22.57 17.36
CA ASP A 100 16.20 22.98 18.45
C ASP A 100 17.65 23.19 17.98
N ASP A 101 18.54 23.53 18.92
CA ASP A 101 19.98 23.72 18.67
C ASP A 101 20.73 22.40 18.40
N ALA A 102 20.08 21.23 18.50
CA ALA A 102 20.61 19.90 18.23
C ALA A 102 20.07 19.29 16.91
N ASP A 103 19.48 20.13 16.05
CA ASP A 103 18.87 19.78 14.76
C ASP A 103 17.72 18.75 14.87
N ARG A 104 17.03 18.68 16.02
CA ARG A 104 15.82 17.88 16.22
C ARG A 104 14.59 18.75 15.93
N LEU A 105 13.61 18.21 15.21
CA LEU A 105 12.35 18.91 14.91
C LEU A 105 11.51 18.94 16.20
N ILE A 106 11.11 20.13 16.65
CA ILE A 106 10.37 20.37 17.91
C ILE A 106 8.93 20.84 17.68
N GLU A 107 8.60 21.35 16.49
CA GLU A 107 7.22 21.68 16.10
C GLU A 107 7.01 21.45 14.60
N GLU A 108 6.02 20.63 14.24
CA GLU A 108 5.44 20.50 12.91
C GLU A 108 4.08 21.20 12.92
N LYS A 109 3.86 22.17 12.03
CA LYS A 109 2.54 22.73 11.76
C LYS A 109 2.09 22.37 10.35
N ARG A 110 0.96 21.66 10.24
CA ARG A 110 0.37 21.19 8.98
C ARG A 110 -0.50 22.25 8.30
N ILE A 111 -0.87 21.98 7.04
CA ILE A 111 -1.70 22.86 6.20
C ILE A 111 -3.08 23.17 6.82
N ASP A 112 -3.65 22.22 7.54
CA ASP A 112 -4.92 22.31 8.27
C ASP A 112 -4.79 22.98 9.65
N ASN A 113 -3.60 23.52 9.97
CA ASN A 113 -3.16 24.04 11.25
C ASN A 113 -2.87 23.02 12.35
N LEU A 114 -3.12 21.71 12.16
CA LEU A 114 -2.76 20.68 13.15
C LEU A 114 -1.29 20.84 13.51
N THR A 115 -1.02 21.02 14.80
CA THR A 115 0.33 21.32 15.31
C THR A 115 0.79 20.17 16.20
N ARG A 116 1.91 19.54 15.84
CA ARG A 116 2.56 18.47 16.59
C ARG A 116 3.84 19.02 17.21
N ARG A 117 4.06 18.80 18.50
CA ARG A 117 5.26 19.23 19.23
C ARG A 117 5.99 18.05 19.82
N PHE A 118 7.31 18.07 19.75
CA PHE A 118 8.16 16.94 20.07
C PHE A 118 9.11 17.29 21.23
N SER A 119 9.10 16.47 22.28
CA SER A 119 9.99 16.57 23.44
C SER A 119 11.00 15.43 23.44
N TYR A 120 12.22 15.72 23.88
CA TYR A 120 13.34 14.77 23.86
C TYR A 120 14.02 14.65 25.21
N ASN A 121 14.61 13.49 25.47
CA ASN A 121 15.55 13.33 26.59
C ASN A 121 16.97 13.84 26.24
N LEU A 122 17.86 13.81 27.23
CA LEU A 122 19.26 14.19 27.09
C LEU A 122 20.07 13.25 26.16
N GLY A 123 19.62 12.01 25.97
CA GLY A 123 20.23 11.04 25.05
C GLY A 123 19.90 11.30 23.57
N GLY A 124 18.94 12.18 23.28
CA GLY A 124 18.52 12.51 21.92
C GLY A 124 17.18 11.91 21.52
N HIS A 125 16.61 11.00 22.32
CA HIS A 125 15.43 10.22 21.94
C HIS A 125 14.10 10.93 22.27
N LEU A 126 13.10 10.71 21.43
CA LEU A 126 11.75 11.26 21.56
C LEU A 126 11.03 10.66 22.79
N THR A 127 10.51 11.52 23.67
CA THR A 127 9.82 11.14 24.92
C THR A 127 8.37 11.61 25.03
N GLN A 128 7.95 12.59 24.23
CA GLN A 128 6.56 13.03 24.17
C GLN A 128 6.24 13.63 22.82
N VAL A 129 5.01 13.42 22.35
CA VAL A 129 4.37 14.27 21.35
C VAL A 129 3.07 14.86 21.88
N GLU A 130 2.96 16.19 21.86
CA GLU A 130 1.71 16.94 22.06
C GLU A 130 1.10 17.22 20.68
N GLU A 131 -0.16 16.83 20.46
CA GLU A 131 -0.92 17.17 19.25
C GLU A 131 -2.01 18.18 19.61
N ILE A 132 -2.02 19.33 18.92
CA ILE A 132 -3.01 20.40 19.06
C ILE A 132 -3.85 20.42 17.78
N GLY A 133 -5.09 19.97 17.90
CA GLY A 133 -6.07 19.99 16.82
C GLY A 133 -6.65 21.40 16.61
N TYR A 134 -7.26 21.62 15.45
CA TYR A 134 -7.95 22.88 15.13
C TYR A 134 -9.37 22.60 14.60
N GLY A 135 -10.38 22.88 15.42
CA GLY A 135 -11.79 22.75 15.08
C GLY A 135 -12.35 23.98 14.37
N GLU A 136 -13.42 23.83 13.58
CA GLU A 136 -13.98 24.91 12.75
C GLU A 136 -14.49 26.12 13.55
N LYS A 137 -14.85 25.91 14.82
CA LYS A 137 -15.29 26.96 15.76
C LYS A 137 -14.13 27.66 16.50
N GLY A 138 -12.88 27.37 16.12
CA GLY A 138 -11.68 27.88 16.80
C GLY A 138 -11.26 27.09 18.05
N GLU A 139 -11.89 25.93 18.28
CA GLU A 139 -11.52 24.99 19.35
C GLU A 139 -10.10 24.44 19.11
N GLN A 140 -9.28 24.40 20.17
CA GLN A 140 -7.91 23.86 20.14
C GLN A 140 -7.75 22.70 21.14
N PRO A 141 -8.42 21.55 20.90
CA PRO A 141 -8.29 20.39 21.75
C PRO A 141 -6.87 19.82 21.65
N ARG A 142 -6.40 19.20 22.73
CA ARG A 142 -5.05 18.65 22.84
C ARG A 142 -5.09 17.21 23.31
N ARG A 143 -4.14 16.41 22.84
CA ARG A 143 -3.81 15.08 23.36
C ARG A 143 -2.30 14.89 23.36
N SER A 144 -1.79 13.94 24.13
CA SER A 144 -0.36 13.63 24.13
C SER A 144 -0.07 12.14 24.19
N THR A 145 0.95 11.73 23.45
CA THR A 145 1.58 10.40 23.58
C THR A 145 2.91 10.56 24.31
N HIS A 146 3.15 9.77 25.34
CA HIS A 146 4.42 9.70 26.07
C HIS A 146 5.16 8.41 25.75
N LEU A 147 6.48 8.50 25.62
CA LEU A 147 7.36 7.40 25.24
C LEU A 147 8.45 7.25 26.32
N GLU A 148 8.38 6.17 27.09
CA GLU A 148 9.44 5.75 28.00
C GLU A 148 10.49 4.98 27.18
N ARG A 149 11.78 5.33 27.29
CA ARG A 149 12.87 4.71 26.52
C ARG A 149 14.07 4.35 27.40
N ASP A 150 14.80 3.31 27.01
CA ASP A 150 16.04 2.90 27.67
C ASP A 150 17.26 3.77 27.25
N PRO A 151 18.45 3.58 27.85
CA PRO A 151 19.63 4.40 27.54
C PRO A 151 20.21 4.24 26.13
N ILE A 152 19.78 3.24 25.35
CA ILE A 152 20.19 3.06 23.94
C ILE A 152 19.06 3.45 22.96
N GLY A 153 17.89 3.85 23.47
CA GLY A 153 16.79 4.42 22.71
C GLY A 153 15.59 3.49 22.48
N ARG A 154 15.67 2.23 22.91
CA ARG A 154 14.57 1.26 22.73
C ARG A 154 13.35 1.69 23.53
N LEU A 155 12.16 1.55 22.94
CA LEU A 155 10.89 1.93 23.55
C LEU A 155 10.54 0.94 24.66
N LEU A 156 10.44 1.39 25.91
CA LEU A 156 10.01 0.58 27.04
C LEU A 156 8.50 0.65 27.27
N ALA A 157 7.91 1.83 27.06
CA ALA A 157 6.46 1.98 27.09
C ALA A 157 5.95 3.15 26.24
N LYS A 158 4.76 2.99 25.68
CA LYS A 158 3.98 4.04 25.02
C LYS A 158 2.71 4.27 25.83
N LEU A 159 2.39 5.53 26.15
CA LEU A 159 1.23 5.90 26.94
C LEU A 159 0.44 7.01 26.25
N ASN A 160 -0.87 6.87 26.20
CA ASN A 160 -1.81 7.88 25.70
C ASN A 160 -3.09 7.84 26.55
N ASP A 161 -4.11 8.62 26.17
CA ASP A 161 -5.37 8.70 26.93
C ASP A 161 -6.13 7.37 27.00
N ASP A 162 -5.89 6.44 26.07
CA ASP A 162 -6.63 5.18 25.94
C ASP A 162 -5.91 3.95 26.51
N ALA A 163 -4.58 3.92 26.48
CA ALA A 163 -3.80 2.79 27.00
C ALA A 163 -2.35 3.13 27.38
N ARG A 164 -1.76 2.24 28.19
CA ARG A 164 -0.31 2.01 28.28
C ARG A 164 0.04 0.72 27.53
N GLN A 165 1.07 0.75 26.70
CA GLN A 165 1.67 -0.41 26.04
C GLN A 165 3.08 -0.58 26.62
N ASP A 166 3.38 -1.73 27.23
CA ASP A 166 4.72 -2.08 27.73
C ASP A 166 5.43 -3.00 26.74
N TYR A 167 6.72 -2.76 26.49
CA TYR A 167 7.52 -3.46 25.49
C TYR A 167 8.69 -4.20 26.18
N THR A 168 9.04 -5.39 25.71
CA THR A 168 10.21 -6.14 26.20
C THR A 168 11.08 -6.62 25.04
N TYR A 169 12.39 -6.75 25.28
CA TYR A 169 13.40 -7.12 24.29
C TYR A 169 14.36 -8.16 24.85
N ASP A 170 15.06 -8.86 23.97
CA ASP A 170 16.22 -9.67 24.35
C ASP A 170 17.54 -8.87 24.30
N ASP A 171 18.65 -9.56 24.61
CA ASP A 171 20.01 -9.01 24.56
C ASP A 171 20.51 -8.72 23.12
N GLY A 172 19.74 -9.11 22.10
CA GLY A 172 20.00 -8.85 20.68
C GLY A 172 19.14 -7.74 20.08
N ASP A 173 18.51 -6.92 20.92
CA ASP A 173 17.58 -5.84 20.58
C ASP A 173 16.30 -6.28 19.84
N ARG A 174 15.96 -7.58 19.88
CA ARG A 174 14.74 -8.11 19.24
C ARG A 174 13.56 -8.00 20.20
N LEU A 175 12.42 -7.55 19.69
CA LEU A 175 11.19 -7.37 20.47
C LEU A 175 10.59 -8.72 20.89
N LEU A 176 10.51 -9.00 22.18
CA LEU A 176 9.93 -10.23 22.73
C LEU A 176 8.43 -10.13 23.01
N SER A 177 7.93 -8.97 23.44
CA SER A 177 6.50 -8.79 23.70
C SER A 177 6.02 -7.35 23.64
N ILE A 178 4.73 -7.17 23.36
CA ILE A 178 3.98 -5.95 23.66
C ILE A 178 2.78 -6.31 24.54
N GLU A 179 2.59 -5.62 25.67
CA GLU A 179 1.44 -5.83 26.58
C GLU A 179 0.66 -4.52 26.76
N ARG A 180 -0.62 -4.50 26.38
CA ARG A 180 -1.47 -3.30 26.48
C ARG A 180 -2.41 -3.37 27.68
N LYS A 181 -2.45 -2.26 28.42
CA LYS A 181 -3.29 -2.02 29.60
C LYS A 181 -4.17 -0.79 29.30
N PRO A 182 -5.46 -0.97 28.98
CA PRO A 182 -6.35 0.14 28.67
C PRO A 182 -6.63 1.00 29.91
N THR A 183 -6.84 2.29 29.71
CA THR A 183 -7.35 3.24 30.72
C THR A 183 -8.87 3.09 30.88
N ASP A 184 -9.48 3.86 31.78
CA ASP A 184 -10.94 3.97 31.85
C ASP A 184 -11.56 4.70 30.65
N THR A 185 -10.78 5.51 29.92
CA THR A 185 -11.20 6.15 28.67
C THR A 185 -11.17 5.13 27.53
N GLY A 186 -10.05 4.43 27.36
CA GLY A 186 -9.92 3.38 26.34
C GLY A 186 -10.95 2.26 26.52
N ARG A 187 -11.21 1.82 27.77
CA ARG A 187 -12.27 0.85 28.07
C ARG A 187 -13.66 1.29 27.58
N LYS A 188 -13.99 2.59 27.65
CA LYS A 188 -15.27 3.13 27.16
C LYS A 188 -15.33 3.21 25.63
N LEU A 189 -14.19 3.33 24.97
CA LEU A 189 -14.05 3.27 23.51
C LEU A 189 -13.95 1.83 22.96
N GLY A 190 -13.90 0.82 23.83
CA GLY A 190 -13.77 -0.60 23.44
C GLY A 190 -12.34 -1.10 23.32
N VAL A 191 -11.33 -0.33 23.74
CA VAL A 191 -9.93 -0.78 23.81
C VAL A 191 -9.79 -1.83 24.91
N THR A 192 -9.33 -3.01 24.51
CA THR A 192 -9.12 -4.18 25.37
C THR A 192 -7.67 -4.32 25.81
N ALA A 193 -7.44 -5.16 26.81
CA ALA A 193 -6.09 -5.60 27.19
C ALA A 193 -5.69 -6.82 26.35
N GLU A 194 -4.43 -6.85 25.94
CA GLU A 194 -3.84 -7.97 25.20
C GLU A 194 -2.34 -8.09 25.47
N LYS A 195 -1.78 -9.24 25.07
CA LYS A 195 -0.35 -9.44 24.95
C LYS A 195 -0.05 -10.05 23.59
N LEU A 196 0.97 -9.52 22.93
CA LEU A 196 1.63 -10.10 21.76
C LEU A 196 2.99 -10.62 22.21
N GLU A 197 3.39 -11.81 21.77
CA GLU A 197 4.68 -12.41 22.11
C GLU A 197 5.37 -12.96 20.85
N PHE A 198 6.69 -12.78 20.76
CA PHE A 198 7.51 -13.15 19.61
C PHE A 198 8.68 -14.03 20.05
N ALA A 199 8.94 -15.10 19.30
CA ALA A 199 10.10 -15.96 19.51
C ALA A 199 10.96 -16.00 18.24
N TYR A 200 12.27 -16.14 18.41
CA TYR A 200 13.25 -16.08 17.33
C TYR A 200 14.29 -17.20 17.43
N ASP A 201 14.80 -17.64 16.28
CA ASP A 201 15.94 -18.54 16.20
C ASP A 201 17.29 -17.82 16.43
N PRO A 202 18.42 -18.54 16.53
CA PRO A 202 19.76 -17.95 16.67
C PRO A 202 20.25 -17.13 15.46
N LEU A 203 19.55 -17.18 14.31
CA LEU A 203 19.84 -16.38 13.12
C LEU A 203 19.01 -15.09 13.04
N GLY A 204 18.23 -14.79 14.09
CA GLY A 204 17.35 -13.62 14.13
C GLY A 204 15.92 -13.90 13.65
N ARG A 205 15.62 -15.04 13.02
CA ARG A 205 14.37 -15.25 12.27
C ARG A 205 13.21 -15.54 13.21
N LEU A 206 12.06 -14.90 12.98
CA LEU A 206 10.84 -15.08 13.78
C LEU A 206 10.34 -16.53 13.64
N THR A 207 10.34 -17.31 14.71
CA THR A 207 9.83 -18.69 14.74
C THR A 207 8.41 -18.80 15.30
N THR A 208 7.96 -17.84 16.10
CA THR A 208 6.60 -17.82 16.65
C THR A 208 6.09 -16.39 16.81
N GLU A 209 4.84 -16.15 16.43
CA GLU A 209 4.05 -14.97 16.81
C GLU A 209 2.80 -15.45 17.55
N THR A 210 2.65 -15.08 18.82
CA THR A 210 1.50 -15.42 19.65
C THR A 210 0.66 -14.18 19.91
N THR A 211 -0.64 -14.27 19.61
CA THR A 211 -1.64 -13.23 19.87
C THR A 211 -2.84 -13.83 20.63
N PRO A 212 -3.82 -13.03 21.10
CA PRO A 212 -5.06 -13.55 21.68
C PRO A 212 -5.92 -14.38 20.70
N GLN A 213 -5.64 -14.34 19.40
CA GLN A 213 -6.30 -15.14 18.37
C GLN A 213 -5.62 -16.51 18.17
N GLY A 214 -4.41 -16.69 18.70
CA GLY A 214 -3.64 -17.93 18.60
C GLY A 214 -2.16 -17.70 18.30
N ALA A 215 -1.40 -18.79 18.13
CA ALA A 215 0.00 -18.74 17.76
C ALA A 215 0.20 -19.16 16.29
N LEU A 216 0.97 -18.37 15.55
CA LEU A 216 1.57 -18.76 14.28
C LEU A 216 3.00 -19.25 14.53
N ALA A 217 3.37 -20.39 13.96
CA ALA A 217 4.75 -20.88 13.97
C ALA A 217 5.34 -20.91 12.55
N TYR A 218 6.64 -20.61 12.44
CA TYR A 218 7.33 -20.37 11.18
C TYR A 218 8.60 -21.24 11.10
N GLU A 219 8.70 -22.04 10.05
CA GLU A 219 9.88 -22.86 9.74
C GLU A 219 10.58 -22.35 8.47
N TYR A 220 11.91 -22.47 8.42
CA TYR A 220 12.70 -21.91 7.33
C TYR A 220 13.79 -22.86 6.84
N ASP A 221 14.08 -22.80 5.54
CA ASP A 221 15.24 -23.44 4.96
C ASP A 221 16.57 -22.75 5.36
N PRO A 222 17.75 -23.31 4.99
CA PRO A 222 19.04 -22.66 5.24
C PRO A 222 19.26 -21.33 4.51
N LEU A 223 18.50 -21.03 3.45
CA LEU A 223 18.53 -19.76 2.71
C LEU A 223 17.61 -18.70 3.35
N SER A 224 16.82 -19.08 4.36
CA SER A 224 15.79 -18.30 5.04
C SER A 224 14.53 -18.01 4.23
N ASN A 225 14.16 -18.92 3.32
CA ASN A 225 12.81 -18.98 2.78
C ASN A 225 11.89 -19.70 3.79
N LEU A 226 10.67 -19.23 4.01
CA LEU A 226 9.68 -19.86 4.90
C LEU A 226 9.17 -21.15 4.26
N THR A 227 9.52 -22.31 4.80
CA THR A 227 9.05 -23.61 4.28
C THR A 227 7.66 -23.97 4.78
N THR A 228 7.33 -23.64 6.03
CA THR A 228 6.03 -24.00 6.63
C THR A 228 5.55 -22.89 7.57
N LEU A 229 4.29 -22.49 7.40
CA LEU A 229 3.54 -21.69 8.36
C LEU A 229 2.50 -22.59 9.03
N THR A 230 2.59 -22.75 10.33
CA THR A 230 1.61 -23.52 11.13
C THR A 230 0.58 -22.55 11.71
N LEU A 231 -0.71 -22.80 11.43
CA LEU A 231 -1.85 -22.03 11.92
C LEU A 231 -2.21 -22.40 13.37
N PRO A 232 -2.97 -21.56 14.10
CA PRO A 232 -3.46 -21.88 15.45
C PRO A 232 -4.34 -23.13 15.51
N THR A 233 -4.96 -23.51 14.39
CA THR A 233 -5.73 -24.75 14.20
C THR A 233 -4.86 -26.00 14.07
N GLY A 234 -3.53 -25.86 13.99
CA GLY A 234 -2.58 -26.95 13.77
C GLY A 234 -2.31 -27.29 12.30
N GLN A 235 -2.99 -26.62 11.37
CA GLN A 235 -2.81 -26.82 9.92
C GLN A 235 -1.48 -26.23 9.42
N HIS A 236 -0.86 -26.87 8.44
CA HIS A 236 0.43 -26.51 7.88
C HIS A 236 0.30 -25.99 6.45
N LEU A 237 0.53 -24.69 6.26
CA LEU A 237 0.68 -24.08 4.94
C LEU A 237 2.14 -24.19 4.49
N ASN A 238 2.42 -25.11 3.58
CA ASN A 238 3.76 -25.43 3.11
C ASN A 238 4.08 -24.74 1.78
N HIS A 239 5.33 -24.29 1.68
CA HIS A 239 5.91 -23.57 0.57
C HIS A 239 7.12 -24.35 0.07
N LEU A 240 7.07 -24.84 -1.17
CA LEU A 240 8.22 -25.48 -1.80
C LEU A 240 8.88 -24.49 -2.76
N TYR A 241 10.20 -24.35 -2.63
CA TYR A 241 11.01 -23.47 -3.46
C TYR A 241 11.97 -24.27 -4.34
N TYR A 242 12.32 -23.71 -5.50
CA TYR A 242 13.51 -24.12 -6.24
C TYR A 242 14.57 -23.03 -6.26
N GLY A 243 15.83 -23.43 -6.48
CA GLY A 243 16.96 -22.52 -6.66
C GLY A 243 17.17 -21.59 -5.47
N SER A 244 17.24 -20.28 -5.74
CA SER A 244 17.53 -19.22 -4.77
C SER A 244 16.30 -18.67 -4.01
N GLY A 245 15.19 -19.42 -3.95
CA GLY A 245 13.97 -19.00 -3.24
C GLY A 245 12.80 -18.61 -4.15
N HIS A 246 12.67 -19.23 -5.32
CA HIS A 246 11.49 -19.05 -6.18
C HIS A 246 10.40 -20.04 -5.78
N LEU A 247 9.23 -19.55 -5.37
CA LEU A 247 8.12 -20.42 -4.99
C LEU A 247 7.68 -21.23 -6.21
N HIS A 248 7.62 -22.55 -6.00
CA HIS A 248 7.20 -23.56 -6.96
C HIS A 248 5.84 -24.13 -6.61
N GLN A 249 5.57 -24.40 -5.33
CA GLN A 249 4.31 -24.99 -4.89
C GLN A 249 3.85 -24.39 -3.56
N LEU A 250 2.54 -24.21 -3.44
CA LEU A 250 1.82 -23.95 -2.20
C LEU A 250 0.84 -25.11 -1.92
N ASN A 251 0.90 -25.70 -0.73
CA ASN A 251 -0.04 -26.73 -0.29
C ASN A 251 -0.48 -26.52 1.17
N LEU A 252 -1.68 -26.96 1.51
CA LEU A 252 -2.24 -26.91 2.87
C LEU A 252 -2.45 -28.35 3.36
N ASP A 253 -1.71 -28.78 4.39
CA ASP A 253 -1.73 -30.16 4.90
C ASP A 253 -1.53 -31.25 3.80
N GLY A 254 -0.77 -30.91 2.77
CA GLY A 254 -0.53 -31.77 1.59
C GLY A 254 -1.58 -31.66 0.48
N GLN A 255 -2.70 -30.96 0.69
CA GLN A 255 -3.61 -30.57 -0.39
C GLN A 255 -2.94 -29.50 -1.27
N LEU A 256 -2.64 -29.85 -2.52
CA LEU A 256 -2.14 -28.90 -3.51
C LEU A 256 -3.11 -27.73 -3.67
N ILE A 257 -2.63 -26.50 -3.47
CA ILE A 257 -3.36 -25.27 -3.77
C ILE A 257 -2.91 -24.74 -5.13
N SER A 258 -1.60 -24.59 -5.36
CA SER A 258 -1.08 -24.04 -6.61
C SER A 258 0.37 -24.46 -6.84
N ASP A 259 0.65 -24.99 -8.02
CA ASP A 259 1.99 -25.11 -8.60
C ASP A 259 2.25 -23.92 -9.53
N MET A 260 3.50 -23.46 -9.58
CA MET A 260 3.94 -22.25 -10.27
C MET A 260 5.20 -22.53 -11.10
N GLU A 261 5.18 -22.05 -12.34
CA GLU A 261 6.27 -22.13 -13.31
C GLU A 261 6.71 -20.73 -13.76
N ARG A 262 7.99 -20.58 -14.12
CA ARG A 262 8.60 -19.27 -14.35
C ARG A 262 9.50 -19.25 -15.60
N ASP A 263 9.67 -18.06 -16.18
CA ASP A 263 10.59 -17.83 -17.29
C ASP A 263 12.06 -17.67 -16.81
N ASP A 264 12.97 -17.44 -17.77
CA ASP A 264 14.40 -17.22 -17.51
C ASP A 264 14.70 -15.93 -16.72
N LEU A 265 13.70 -15.06 -16.49
CA LEU A 265 13.77 -13.90 -15.60
C LEU A 265 13.13 -14.17 -14.23
N HIS A 266 12.70 -15.40 -14.00
CA HIS A 266 11.94 -15.87 -12.83
C HIS A 266 10.59 -15.17 -12.62
N ARG A 267 10.01 -14.61 -13.69
CA ARG A 267 8.64 -14.10 -13.71
C ARG A 267 7.69 -15.28 -13.93
N GLU A 268 6.54 -15.24 -13.28
CA GLU A 268 5.60 -16.36 -13.31
C GLU A 268 4.87 -16.44 -14.65
N VAL A 269 4.93 -17.58 -15.32
CA VAL A 269 4.30 -17.77 -16.64
C VAL A 269 3.06 -18.64 -16.58
N TYR A 270 2.99 -19.61 -15.66
CA TYR A 270 1.76 -20.37 -15.40
C TYR A 270 1.62 -20.73 -13.93
N ARG A 271 0.35 -20.88 -13.49
CA ARG A 271 -0.01 -21.49 -12.19
C ARG A 271 -1.21 -22.41 -12.30
N THR A 272 -1.28 -23.45 -11.46
CA THR A 272 -2.49 -24.28 -11.31
C THR A 272 -3.47 -23.64 -10.32
N GLN A 273 -4.77 -23.73 -10.62
CA GLN A 273 -5.89 -23.17 -9.86
C GLN A 273 -7.11 -24.11 -10.02
N GLY A 274 -7.10 -25.23 -9.30
CA GLY A 274 -8.08 -26.30 -9.48
C GLY A 274 -7.97 -26.95 -10.87
N LYS A 275 -9.09 -27.10 -11.58
CA LYS A 275 -9.11 -27.58 -12.99
C LYS A 275 -8.62 -26.55 -14.00
N LEU A 276 -8.36 -25.31 -13.59
CA LEU A 276 -7.79 -24.27 -14.46
C LEU A 276 -6.28 -24.19 -14.29
N THR A 277 -5.58 -23.96 -15.41
CA THR A 277 -4.22 -23.42 -15.41
C THR A 277 -4.29 -21.98 -15.91
N SER A 278 -3.84 -21.04 -15.08
CA SER A 278 -3.72 -19.63 -15.44
C SER A 278 -2.35 -19.39 -16.06
N CYS A 279 -2.32 -18.63 -17.15
CA CYS A 279 -1.13 -18.33 -17.95
C CYS A 279 -0.94 -16.82 -18.04
N PHE A 280 0.29 -16.35 -17.98
CA PHE A 280 0.68 -14.95 -18.01
C PHE A 280 1.77 -14.72 -19.06
N GLY A 281 1.78 -13.53 -19.64
CA GLY A 281 2.87 -13.07 -20.48
C GLY A 281 3.15 -11.60 -20.28
N TYR A 282 4.40 -11.24 -20.53
CA TYR A 282 4.95 -9.92 -20.25
C TYR A 282 5.51 -9.27 -21.51
N ASP A 283 5.55 -7.94 -21.53
CA ASP A 283 6.32 -7.21 -22.52
C ASP A 283 7.83 -7.18 -22.20
N SER A 284 8.60 -6.52 -23.06
CA SER A 284 10.05 -6.35 -22.93
C SER A 284 10.46 -5.39 -21.79
N MET A 285 9.49 -4.73 -21.15
CA MET A 285 9.65 -3.91 -19.94
C MET A 285 9.26 -4.65 -18.65
N GLY A 286 8.82 -5.91 -18.75
CA GLY A 286 8.38 -6.69 -17.60
C GLY A 286 6.97 -6.35 -17.09
N ARG A 287 6.16 -5.65 -17.88
CA ARG A 287 4.75 -5.37 -17.58
C ARG A 287 3.88 -6.53 -18.05
N LYS A 288 2.87 -6.93 -17.27
CA LYS A 288 1.89 -7.99 -17.67
C LYS A 288 1.15 -7.53 -18.94
N ALA A 289 1.45 -8.15 -20.09
CA ALA A 289 0.87 -7.80 -21.39
C ALA A 289 -0.39 -8.62 -21.72
N TRP A 290 -0.50 -9.83 -21.20
CA TRP A 290 -1.70 -10.67 -21.32
C TRP A 290 -1.79 -11.69 -20.19
N GLN A 291 -3.00 -12.19 -19.96
CA GLN A 291 -3.25 -13.35 -19.10
C GLN A 291 -4.52 -14.09 -19.51
N TYR A 292 -4.59 -15.39 -19.27
CA TYR A 292 -5.81 -16.19 -19.48
C TYR A 292 -5.84 -17.44 -18.59
N ALA A 293 -7.03 -17.95 -18.30
CA ALA A 293 -7.23 -19.24 -17.64
C ALA A 293 -7.78 -20.26 -18.63
N THR A 294 -7.34 -21.52 -18.54
CA THR A 294 -7.75 -22.60 -19.45
C THR A 294 -7.80 -23.96 -18.74
N THR A 295 -8.54 -24.92 -19.29
CA THR A 295 -8.62 -26.30 -18.76
C THR A 295 -7.54 -27.24 -19.31
N LEU A 296 -6.60 -26.72 -20.10
CA LEU A 296 -5.40 -27.46 -20.52
C LEU A 296 -4.44 -27.60 -19.32
N PRO A 297 -3.94 -28.81 -19.01
CA PRO A 297 -2.91 -29.01 -17.99
C PRO A 297 -1.61 -28.27 -18.31
N ALA A 298 -0.89 -27.86 -17.27
CA ALA A 298 0.41 -27.19 -17.37
C ALA A 298 1.42 -27.96 -18.23
N GLU A 299 1.47 -29.31 -18.18
CA GLU A 299 2.43 -30.08 -18.98
C GLU A 299 2.11 -30.05 -20.49
N LYS A 300 0.84 -29.85 -20.86
CA LYS A 300 0.48 -29.62 -22.28
C LYS A 300 0.78 -28.19 -22.70
N LEU A 301 0.57 -27.22 -21.81
CA LEU A 301 0.85 -25.81 -22.08
C LEU A 301 2.34 -25.56 -22.30
N SER A 302 3.23 -26.14 -21.48
CA SER A 302 4.68 -26.03 -21.66
C SER A 302 5.19 -26.67 -22.97
N GLN A 303 4.50 -27.70 -23.48
CA GLN A 303 4.79 -28.30 -24.80
C GLN A 303 4.25 -27.46 -25.97
N ILE A 304 3.13 -26.75 -25.77
CA ILE A 304 2.47 -25.91 -26.78
C ILE A 304 3.13 -24.53 -26.89
N GLN A 305 3.70 -24.00 -25.80
CA GLN A 305 4.51 -22.78 -25.77
C GLN A 305 5.91 -22.98 -26.39
N ASN A 306 5.93 -23.52 -27.60
CA ASN A 306 7.08 -23.50 -28.48
C ASN A 306 7.26 -22.06 -29.01
N PRO A 307 8.49 -21.49 -29.06
CA PRO A 307 8.75 -20.13 -29.54
C PRO A 307 8.28 -19.86 -30.99
N LEU A 308 7.92 -20.89 -31.76
CA LEU A 308 7.29 -20.75 -33.08
C LEU A 308 5.78 -20.45 -33.05
N ILE A 309 5.09 -20.63 -31.91
CA ILE A 309 3.65 -20.36 -31.78
C ILE A 309 3.41 -19.17 -30.86
N LYS A 310 3.01 -18.06 -31.48
CA LYS A 310 2.60 -16.82 -30.82
C LYS A 310 1.47 -17.04 -29.79
N PRO A 311 1.72 -16.84 -28.47
CA PRO A 311 0.73 -17.05 -27.41
C PRO A 311 -0.58 -16.28 -27.60
N GLU A 312 -0.53 -15.15 -28.31
CA GLU A 312 -1.68 -14.30 -28.64
C GLU A 312 -2.82 -15.08 -29.31
N ARG A 313 -2.54 -16.19 -30.00
CA ARG A 313 -3.55 -17.08 -30.60
C ARG A 313 -4.35 -17.91 -29.59
N TYR A 314 -3.81 -18.13 -28.39
CA TYR A 314 -4.45 -18.90 -27.33
C TYR A 314 -5.18 -18.02 -26.32
N VAL A 315 -4.75 -16.76 -26.11
CA VAL A 315 -5.36 -15.84 -25.15
C VAL A 315 -6.87 -15.72 -25.38
N GLU A 316 -7.25 -15.30 -26.59
CA GLU A 316 -8.65 -14.98 -26.97
C GLU A 316 -9.49 -16.23 -27.32
N HIS A 317 -9.04 -17.44 -26.98
CA HIS A 317 -9.72 -18.68 -27.34
C HIS A 317 -11.09 -18.79 -26.63
N ALA A 318 -12.13 -19.16 -27.39
CA ALA A 318 -13.53 -19.11 -26.94
C ALA A 318 -13.80 -19.91 -25.65
N TYR A 319 -13.08 -21.02 -25.44
CA TYR A 319 -13.22 -21.92 -24.30
C TYR A 319 -12.50 -21.47 -23.02
N ASN A 320 -11.60 -20.48 -23.09
CA ASN A 320 -10.94 -19.94 -21.88
C ASN A 320 -11.96 -19.14 -21.06
N PRO A 321 -12.32 -19.49 -19.80
CA PRO A 321 -13.32 -18.75 -19.04
C PRO A 321 -12.97 -17.27 -18.82
N VAL A 322 -11.67 -16.98 -18.63
CA VAL A 322 -11.12 -15.63 -18.44
C VAL A 322 -9.96 -15.41 -19.39
N HIS A 323 -9.92 -14.26 -20.06
CA HIS A 323 -8.72 -13.77 -20.75
C HIS A 323 -8.67 -12.24 -20.79
N ARG A 324 -7.45 -11.70 -20.78
CA ARG A 324 -7.14 -10.27 -20.78
C ARG A 324 -5.90 -9.94 -21.58
N ARG A 325 -5.89 -8.75 -22.19
CA ARG A 325 -4.71 -8.11 -22.79
C ARG A 325 -4.60 -6.68 -22.30
N TYR A 326 -3.38 -6.21 -22.14
CA TYR A 326 -3.02 -4.89 -21.65
C TYR A 326 -2.11 -4.20 -22.65
N GLU A 327 -2.42 -2.95 -22.98
CA GLU A 327 -1.54 -2.06 -23.74
C GLU A 327 -1.12 -0.91 -22.83
N TYR A 328 0.14 -0.50 -22.96
CA TYR A 328 0.72 0.58 -22.19
C TYR A 328 1.19 1.69 -23.12
N ASP A 329 1.16 2.92 -22.64
CA ASP A 329 1.70 4.06 -23.38
C ASP A 329 3.22 4.25 -23.15
N PRO A 330 3.85 5.21 -23.85
CA PRO A 330 5.28 5.47 -23.72
C PRO A 330 5.75 6.01 -22.35
N ALA A 331 4.85 6.49 -21.48
CA ALA A 331 5.19 6.89 -20.11
C ALA A 331 5.17 5.69 -19.14
N GLY A 332 4.54 4.59 -19.55
CA GLY A 332 4.39 3.37 -18.75
C GLY A 332 2.97 3.13 -18.24
N GLU A 333 2.03 3.99 -18.62
CA GLU A 333 0.67 4.04 -18.08
C GLU A 333 -0.22 3.04 -18.83
N LEU A 334 -1.16 2.38 -18.15
CA LEU A 334 -2.07 1.42 -18.78
C LEU A 334 -3.04 2.19 -19.69
N SER A 335 -2.86 2.13 -21.00
CA SER A 335 -3.68 2.87 -21.97
C SER A 335 -4.91 2.09 -22.42
N ARG A 336 -4.88 0.76 -22.38
CA ARG A 336 -5.99 -0.09 -22.83
C ARG A 336 -6.02 -1.45 -22.14
N THR A 337 -7.23 -1.93 -21.86
CA THR A 337 -7.52 -3.30 -21.45
C THR A 337 -8.54 -3.92 -22.42
N LEU A 338 -8.29 -5.14 -22.86
CA LEU A 338 -9.26 -5.99 -23.57
C LEU A 338 -9.55 -7.21 -22.68
N ASP A 339 -10.76 -7.31 -22.12
CA ASP A 339 -11.17 -8.36 -21.17
C ASP A 339 -12.40 -9.13 -21.71
N LYS A 340 -12.38 -10.47 -21.67
CA LYS A 340 -13.46 -11.33 -22.20
C LYS A 340 -14.85 -10.99 -21.66
N LEU A 341 -14.95 -10.65 -20.38
CA LEU A 341 -16.19 -10.51 -19.63
C LEU A 341 -16.61 -9.04 -19.44
N ARG A 342 -15.68 -8.10 -19.65
CA ARG A 342 -15.90 -6.65 -19.49
C ARG A 342 -15.86 -5.87 -20.81
N GLY A 343 -15.24 -6.42 -21.85
CA GLY A 343 -15.05 -5.76 -23.14
C GLY A 343 -13.77 -4.93 -23.17
N GLU A 344 -13.75 -3.92 -24.04
CA GLU A 344 -12.66 -2.97 -24.15
C GLU A 344 -12.81 -1.85 -23.10
N THR A 345 -11.68 -1.40 -22.54
CA THR A 345 -11.58 -0.16 -21.77
C THR A 345 -10.32 0.58 -22.18
N GLN A 346 -10.44 1.86 -22.49
CA GLN A 346 -9.33 2.77 -22.78
C GLN A 346 -9.16 3.73 -21.60
N TYR A 347 -7.94 4.20 -21.39
CA TYR A 347 -7.61 5.14 -20.31
C TYR A 347 -6.79 6.30 -20.84
N GLU A 348 -7.06 7.48 -20.30
CA GLU A 348 -6.36 8.73 -20.62
C GLU A 348 -5.79 9.32 -19.34
N TYR A 349 -4.65 10.00 -19.44
CA TYR A 349 -3.90 10.54 -18.30
C TYR A 349 -3.53 12.00 -18.54
N GLU A 350 -3.55 12.79 -17.47
CA GLU A 350 -2.97 14.13 -17.48
C GLU A 350 -1.44 14.07 -17.60
N ALA A 351 -0.83 15.20 -17.92
CA ALA A 351 0.62 15.29 -18.16
C ALA A 351 1.50 15.02 -16.92
N ASN A 352 0.92 14.76 -15.74
CA ASN A 352 1.60 14.36 -14.51
C ASN A 352 1.22 12.94 -14.05
N GLY A 353 0.52 12.18 -14.89
CA GLY A 353 0.13 10.78 -14.67
C GLY A 353 -1.13 10.55 -13.83
N GLN A 354 -1.87 11.61 -13.50
CA GLN A 354 -3.21 11.49 -12.91
C GLN A 354 -4.19 10.92 -13.95
N LEU A 355 -5.02 9.95 -13.56
CA LEU A 355 -6.03 9.35 -14.44
C LEU A 355 -7.08 10.41 -14.83
N LEU A 356 -7.13 10.78 -16.12
CA LEU A 356 -8.05 11.76 -16.69
C LEU A 356 -9.39 11.13 -17.10
N ALA A 357 -9.36 9.94 -17.71
CA ALA A 357 -10.57 9.22 -18.12
C ALA A 357 -10.42 7.69 -18.15
N ARG A 358 -11.55 6.99 -17.98
CA ARG A 358 -11.77 5.56 -18.22
C ARG A 358 -12.97 5.41 -19.17
N ASN A 359 -12.70 5.00 -20.40
CA ASN A 359 -13.67 4.92 -21.49
C ASN A 359 -13.97 3.45 -21.85
N THR A 360 -15.20 2.99 -21.61
CA THR A 360 -15.63 1.58 -21.78
C THR A 360 -16.34 1.30 -23.12
N GLY A 361 -16.14 2.19 -24.12
CA GLY A 361 -16.85 2.14 -25.41
C GLY A 361 -18.35 2.49 -25.34
N ARG A 362 -18.87 2.85 -24.15
CA ARG A 362 -20.26 3.24 -23.91
C ARG A 362 -20.28 4.58 -23.18
N VAL A 363 -21.07 5.52 -23.71
CA VAL A 363 -21.16 6.90 -23.17
C VAL A 363 -21.65 6.95 -21.71
N VAL A 364 -22.46 5.97 -21.28
CA VAL A 364 -23.06 5.94 -19.92
C VAL A 364 -22.15 5.25 -18.90
N ASP A 365 -21.26 4.37 -19.34
CA ASP A 365 -20.42 3.51 -18.48
C ASP A 365 -18.96 4.04 -18.39
N GLY A 366 -18.73 5.29 -18.82
CA GLY A 366 -17.43 5.97 -18.79
C GLY A 366 -17.26 6.84 -17.54
N GLU A 367 -16.00 7.09 -17.15
CA GLU A 367 -15.64 8.00 -16.06
C GLU A 367 -14.61 9.01 -16.58
N GLU A 368 -14.86 10.30 -16.36
CA GLU A 368 -13.86 11.37 -16.47
C GLU A 368 -13.50 11.84 -15.05
N PHE A 369 -12.33 12.46 -14.89
CA PHE A 369 -11.85 12.94 -13.59
C PHE A 369 -11.29 14.35 -13.70
N ARG A 370 -11.39 15.10 -12.59
CA ARG A 370 -10.76 16.41 -12.42
C ARG A 370 -10.10 16.46 -11.06
N TYR A 371 -8.99 17.17 -10.99
CA TYR A 371 -8.20 17.32 -9.77
C TYR A 371 -7.88 18.80 -9.56
N ASP A 372 -7.77 19.21 -8.30
CA ASP A 372 -7.05 20.44 -7.96
C ASP A 372 -5.53 20.21 -8.05
N ALA A 373 -4.76 21.24 -7.70
CA ALA A 373 -3.31 21.16 -7.84
C ALA A 373 -2.68 20.18 -6.83
N ALA A 374 -3.22 20.05 -5.62
CA ALA A 374 -2.76 19.06 -4.63
C ALA A 374 -3.41 17.66 -4.79
N ALA A 375 -3.85 17.31 -6.01
CA ALA A 375 -4.42 16.01 -6.37
C ALA A 375 -5.72 15.61 -5.65
N ASN A 376 -6.47 16.54 -5.07
CA ASN A 376 -7.82 16.24 -4.57
C ASN A 376 -8.79 16.14 -5.77
N ARG A 377 -9.61 15.08 -5.82
CA ARG A 377 -10.64 14.95 -6.86
C ARG A 377 -11.71 16.04 -6.69
N LEU A 378 -12.21 16.56 -7.82
CA LEU A 378 -13.23 17.61 -7.90
C LEU A 378 -14.50 17.11 -8.62
N ASN A 379 -15.66 17.72 -8.32
CA ASN A 379 -16.90 17.44 -9.06
C ASN A 379 -16.84 18.05 -10.47
N PHE A 380 -17.58 17.48 -11.43
CA PHE A 380 -17.60 17.98 -12.82
C PHE A 380 -18.08 19.43 -13.00
N ASN A 381 -18.89 19.93 -12.07
CA ASN A 381 -19.50 21.25 -12.11
C ASN A 381 -18.69 22.32 -11.34
N THR A 382 -17.60 21.97 -10.66
CA THR A 382 -16.74 22.97 -10.00
C THR A 382 -15.87 23.70 -11.02
N SER A 383 -15.47 24.92 -10.67
CA SER A 383 -14.50 25.70 -11.44
C SER A 383 -13.15 24.99 -11.46
N ARG A 384 -12.39 25.18 -12.54
CA ARG A 384 -10.97 24.74 -12.63
C ARG A 384 -10.03 25.43 -11.64
N PHE A 385 -10.52 26.44 -10.93
CA PHE A 385 -9.80 27.19 -9.90
C PHE A 385 -10.25 26.82 -8.48
N ASP A 386 -11.28 25.97 -8.35
CA ASP A 386 -11.70 25.46 -7.06
C ASP A 386 -10.67 24.44 -6.58
N HIS A 387 -10.37 24.47 -5.28
CA HIS A 387 -9.45 23.55 -4.63
C HIS A 387 -10.02 23.09 -3.30
N VAL A 388 -9.66 21.88 -2.89
CA VAL A 388 -10.09 21.31 -1.61
C VAL A 388 -9.20 21.87 -0.53
N LYS A 389 -9.71 22.91 0.16
CA LYS A 389 -9.01 23.55 1.27
C LYS A 389 -8.53 22.51 2.29
N ASP A 390 -7.27 22.65 2.72
CA ASP A 390 -6.61 21.81 3.72
C ASP A 390 -6.61 20.30 3.35
N ASN A 391 -6.82 19.97 2.07
CA ASN A 391 -7.09 18.64 1.52
C ASN A 391 -8.33 17.92 2.12
N ARG A 392 -9.17 18.61 2.92
CA ARG A 392 -10.38 18.06 3.57
C ARG A 392 -11.62 18.23 2.67
N LEU A 393 -12.08 17.13 2.05
CA LEU A 393 -13.19 17.17 1.08
C LEU A 393 -14.53 17.26 1.82
N LYS A 394 -15.19 18.42 1.78
CA LYS A 394 -16.44 18.67 2.50
C LYS A 394 -17.72 18.29 1.76
N GLN A 395 -17.70 18.28 0.43
CA GLN A 395 -18.88 18.01 -0.41
C GLN A 395 -18.48 17.25 -1.68
N TRP A 396 -19.25 16.22 -2.04
CA TRP A 396 -19.04 15.41 -3.26
C TRP A 396 -20.38 14.89 -3.80
N ALA A 397 -20.76 15.28 -5.02
CA ALA A 397 -22.10 15.04 -5.56
C ALA A 397 -23.21 15.40 -4.55
N ASN A 398 -23.94 14.41 -4.03
CA ASN A 398 -24.98 14.53 -3.00
C ASN A 398 -24.51 14.17 -1.57
N HIS A 399 -23.20 14.17 -1.32
CA HIS A 399 -22.59 13.81 -0.04
C HIS A 399 -22.01 15.03 0.66
N GLU A 400 -22.16 15.10 1.98
CA GLU A 400 -21.49 16.06 2.85
C GLU A 400 -20.61 15.35 3.88
N TYR A 401 -19.49 15.96 4.23
CA TYR A 401 -18.45 15.37 5.06
C TYR A 401 -17.99 16.37 6.14
N LYS A 402 -17.91 15.91 7.39
CA LYS A 402 -17.39 16.70 8.52
C LYS A 402 -16.18 16.02 9.13
N TYR A 403 -15.17 16.81 9.44
CA TYR A 403 -13.91 16.35 10.04
C TYR A 403 -13.78 16.88 11.47
N ASP A 404 -13.12 16.11 12.33
CA ASP A 404 -12.71 16.59 13.64
C ASP A 404 -11.49 17.54 13.57
N ALA A 405 -11.04 17.99 14.74
CA ALA A 405 -9.89 18.89 14.87
C ALA A 405 -8.55 18.23 14.50
N TRP A 406 -8.50 16.89 14.39
CA TRP A 406 -7.32 16.06 14.09
C TRP A 406 -7.28 15.62 12.62
N GLY A 407 -8.35 15.86 11.86
CA GLY A 407 -8.47 15.52 10.45
C GLY A 407 -9.10 14.15 10.18
N ASN A 408 -9.77 13.53 11.15
CA ASN A 408 -10.54 12.31 10.91
C ASN A 408 -11.96 12.66 10.46
N LEU A 409 -12.50 11.94 9.47
CA LEU A 409 -13.88 12.07 9.05
C LEU A 409 -14.82 11.54 10.13
N ILE A 410 -15.63 12.40 10.76
CA ILE A 410 -16.55 12.03 11.85
C ILE A 410 -18.01 11.93 11.42
N GLU A 411 -18.39 12.51 10.27
CA GLU A 411 -19.74 12.43 9.74
C GLU A 411 -19.73 12.39 8.21
N LYS A 412 -20.46 11.43 7.62
CA LYS A 412 -20.76 11.33 6.18
C LYS A 412 -22.28 11.35 6.00
N VAL A 413 -22.81 12.39 5.38
CA VAL A 413 -24.23 12.53 5.04
C VAL A 413 -24.43 12.20 3.55
N VAL A 414 -25.49 11.47 3.21
CA VAL A 414 -25.84 11.11 1.84
C VAL A 414 -27.29 11.52 1.56
N GLY A 415 -27.46 12.57 0.76
CA GLY A 415 -28.76 13.21 0.56
C GLY A 415 -29.31 13.83 1.85
N ILE A 416 -30.60 13.64 2.11
CA ILE A 416 -31.30 14.24 3.27
C ILE A 416 -31.52 13.23 4.41
N VAL A 417 -31.49 11.93 4.08
CA VAL A 417 -32.08 10.88 4.94
C VAL A 417 -31.08 9.92 5.57
N ARG A 418 -29.84 9.85 5.07
CA ARG A 418 -28.84 8.89 5.57
C ARG A 418 -27.61 9.62 6.05
N TRP A 419 -27.23 9.42 7.31
CA TRP A 419 -25.97 9.93 7.85
C TRP A 419 -25.26 8.87 8.68
N GLN A 420 -23.95 8.80 8.51
CA GLN A 420 -23.06 7.88 9.21
C GLN A 420 -22.13 8.70 10.09
N THR A 421 -22.09 8.35 11.37
CA THR A 421 -21.12 8.91 12.34
C THR A 421 -19.99 7.93 12.57
N LEU A 422 -18.79 8.46 12.82
CA LEU A 422 -17.54 7.71 12.94
C LEU A 422 -16.79 8.17 14.20
N THR A 423 -16.40 7.23 15.05
CA THR A 423 -15.69 7.49 16.32
C THR A 423 -14.31 6.84 16.29
N TYR A 424 -13.30 7.58 16.71
CA TYR A 424 -11.90 7.18 16.68
C TYR A 424 -11.31 7.09 18.10
N ASP A 425 -10.27 6.28 18.25
CA ASP A 425 -9.38 6.33 19.41
C ASP A 425 -8.32 7.44 19.27
N CYS A 426 -7.50 7.65 20.31
CA CYS A 426 -6.42 8.64 20.30
C CYS A 426 -5.28 8.31 19.31
N GLU A 427 -5.27 7.12 18.71
CA GLU A 427 -4.37 6.72 17.62
C GLU A 427 -5.06 6.84 16.23
N ASN A 428 -6.17 7.60 16.14
CA ASN A 428 -6.95 7.84 14.92
C ASN A 428 -7.46 6.55 14.24
N ARG A 429 -7.59 5.44 14.96
CA ARG A 429 -8.20 4.20 14.45
C ARG A 429 -9.71 4.26 14.66
N LEU A 430 -10.47 3.89 13.63
CA LEU A 430 -11.94 3.87 13.67
C LEU A 430 -12.42 2.76 14.62
N VAL A 431 -12.98 3.10 15.77
CA VAL A 431 -13.43 2.13 16.80
C VAL A 431 -14.93 1.88 16.81
N LYS A 432 -15.76 2.83 16.34
CA LYS A 432 -17.22 2.68 16.22
C LYS A 432 -17.77 3.41 15.00
N THR A 433 -18.80 2.87 14.35
CA THR A 433 -19.71 3.65 13.50
C THR A 433 -21.18 3.46 13.87
N GLU A 434 -22.01 4.41 13.45
CA GLU A 434 -23.47 4.36 13.57
C GLU A 434 -24.08 5.05 12.34
N THR A 435 -24.83 4.30 11.54
CA THR A 435 -25.53 4.79 10.35
C THR A 435 -27.02 4.91 10.67
N MET A 436 -27.54 6.14 10.55
CA MET A 436 -28.95 6.45 10.63
C MET A 436 -29.58 6.47 9.24
N ALA A 437 -30.82 5.99 9.14
CA ALA A 437 -31.70 6.17 8.00
C ALA A 437 -33.04 6.76 8.48
N ASP A 438 -33.44 7.88 7.89
CA ASP A 438 -34.53 8.76 8.32
C ASP A 438 -34.40 9.20 9.78
N THR A 439 -35.03 8.46 10.70
CA THR A 439 -35.00 8.70 12.16
C THR A 439 -34.65 7.45 12.96
N GLN A 440 -34.22 6.37 12.30
CA GLN A 440 -33.91 5.08 12.91
C GLN A 440 -32.46 4.67 12.65
N VAL A 441 -31.88 3.92 13.59
CA VAL A 441 -30.56 3.30 13.42
C VAL A 441 -30.68 2.19 12.38
N GLU A 442 -29.98 2.33 11.25
CA GLU A 442 -29.90 1.30 10.21
C GLU A 442 -28.78 0.30 10.51
N SER A 443 -27.62 0.79 10.93
CA SER A 443 -26.50 -0.04 11.38
C SER A 443 -25.70 0.57 12.52
N THR A 444 -25.10 -0.28 13.34
CA THR A 444 -23.99 0.07 14.24
C THR A 444 -22.83 -0.88 14.02
N SER A 445 -21.60 -0.44 14.29
CA SER A 445 -20.44 -1.32 14.30
C SER A 445 -19.39 -0.90 15.32
N SER A 446 -18.56 -1.86 15.73
CA SER A 446 -17.37 -1.65 16.54
C SER A 446 -16.20 -2.48 16.03
N TYR A 447 -14.98 -1.97 16.23
CA TYR A 447 -13.75 -2.54 15.72
C TYR A 447 -12.69 -2.62 16.81
N GLN A 448 -11.91 -3.70 16.84
CA GLN A 448 -10.81 -3.89 17.79
C GLN A 448 -9.49 -4.06 17.07
N TYR A 449 -8.44 -3.44 17.60
CA TYR A 449 -7.09 -3.45 17.04
C TYR A 449 -6.10 -3.99 18.06
N ASP A 450 -5.07 -4.69 17.61
CA ASP A 450 -3.92 -5.05 18.45
C ASP A 450 -2.91 -3.90 18.58
N SER A 451 -1.87 -4.12 19.39
CA SER A 451 -0.77 -3.17 19.57
C SER A 451 0.12 -2.95 18.34
N LEU A 452 -0.05 -3.71 17.24
CA LEU A 452 0.57 -3.46 15.94
C LEU A 452 -0.35 -2.66 14.99
N GLY A 453 -1.53 -2.24 15.47
CA GLY A 453 -2.50 -1.47 14.68
C GLY A 453 -3.36 -2.32 13.74
N ARG A 454 -3.25 -3.65 13.79
CA ARG A 454 -4.01 -4.57 12.93
C ARG A 454 -5.40 -4.78 13.49
N ARG A 455 -6.43 -4.75 12.66
CA ARG A 455 -7.81 -5.03 13.09
C ARG A 455 -7.98 -6.52 13.37
N VAL A 456 -8.18 -6.90 14.62
CA VAL A 456 -8.29 -8.29 15.08
C VAL A 456 -9.73 -8.76 15.29
N ALA A 457 -10.69 -7.85 15.41
CA ALA A 457 -12.11 -8.19 15.42
C ALA A 457 -12.98 -7.04 14.91
N LYS A 458 -14.19 -7.39 14.45
CA LYS A 458 -15.30 -6.45 14.25
C LYS A 458 -16.62 -7.08 14.68
N GLN A 459 -17.54 -6.24 15.13
CA GLN A 459 -18.94 -6.60 15.35
C GLN A 459 -19.80 -5.55 14.67
N SER A 460 -20.84 -5.97 13.95
CA SER A 460 -21.80 -5.07 13.33
C SER A 460 -23.23 -5.56 13.56
N GLU A 461 -24.15 -4.62 13.75
CA GLU A 461 -25.59 -4.89 13.74
C GLU A 461 -26.18 -4.11 12.56
N ILE A 462 -26.82 -4.79 11.62
CA ILE A 462 -27.46 -4.19 10.45
C ILE A 462 -28.92 -4.65 10.42
N LYS A 463 -29.87 -3.72 10.56
CA LYS A 463 -31.33 -4.01 10.55
C LYS A 463 -31.69 -5.18 11.50
N GLY A 464 -31.18 -5.14 12.72
CA GLY A 464 -31.40 -6.15 13.77
C GLY A 464 -30.64 -7.48 13.60
N HIS A 465 -29.79 -7.61 12.59
CA HIS A 465 -28.95 -8.80 12.39
C HIS A 465 -27.52 -8.51 12.85
N THR A 466 -27.02 -9.26 13.82
CA THR A 466 -25.65 -9.14 14.33
C THR A 466 -24.70 -10.07 13.60
N ASP A 467 -23.62 -9.53 13.04
CA ASP A 467 -22.43 -10.26 12.59
C ASP A 467 -21.25 -9.97 13.53
N HIS A 468 -20.35 -10.94 13.65
CA HIS A 468 -19.11 -10.81 14.41
C HIS A 468 -18.02 -11.63 13.71
N LYS A 469 -16.97 -10.93 13.28
CA LYS A 469 -15.79 -11.53 12.65
C LYS A 469 -14.53 -11.30 13.47
N ARG A 470 -13.67 -12.31 13.57
CA ARG A 470 -12.29 -12.19 14.04
C ARG A 470 -11.32 -12.30 12.88
N PHE A 471 -10.13 -11.73 13.03
CA PHE A 471 -9.09 -11.73 12.00
C PHE A 471 -7.76 -12.19 12.58
N LEU A 472 -7.11 -13.14 11.89
CA LEU A 472 -5.74 -13.57 12.14
C LEU A 472 -4.81 -12.94 11.10
N TRP A 473 -3.57 -12.64 11.48
CA TRP A 473 -2.61 -11.90 10.65
C TRP A 473 -1.25 -12.58 10.62
N GLN A 474 -0.62 -12.63 9.44
CA GLN A 474 0.77 -13.06 9.26
C GLN A 474 1.65 -11.83 9.02
N GLY A 475 2.22 -11.26 10.09
CA GLY A 475 2.80 -9.91 10.04
C GLY A 475 1.72 -8.88 9.71
N LEU A 476 1.90 -8.09 8.65
CA LEU A 476 0.92 -7.08 8.19
C LEU A 476 -0.06 -7.59 7.12
N ARG A 477 -0.15 -8.90 6.87
CA ARG A 477 -1.09 -9.50 5.90
C ARG A 477 -2.20 -10.26 6.61
N MET A 478 -3.47 -9.91 6.36
CA MET A 478 -4.62 -10.60 6.92
C MET A 478 -4.66 -12.03 6.35
N LEU A 479 -4.64 -13.02 7.23
CA LEU A 479 -4.47 -14.42 6.89
C LEU A 479 -5.79 -15.19 6.93
N ARG A 480 -6.65 -14.93 7.93
CA ARG A 480 -7.92 -15.65 8.14
C ARG A 480 -8.98 -14.69 8.64
N GLU A 481 -10.21 -14.81 8.13
CA GLU A 481 -11.41 -14.31 8.82
C GLU A 481 -12.18 -15.47 9.45
N GLU A 482 -12.82 -15.23 10.60
CA GLU A 482 -13.58 -16.24 11.33
C GLU A 482 -14.91 -15.67 11.84
N SER A 483 -16.00 -16.35 11.51
CA SER A 483 -17.36 -16.15 12.03
C SER A 483 -17.80 -17.39 12.81
N PRO A 484 -18.88 -17.35 13.61
CA PRO A 484 -19.38 -18.55 14.29
C PRO A 484 -19.69 -19.70 13.32
N GLY A 485 -18.96 -20.81 13.44
CA GLY A 485 -19.13 -22.01 12.60
C GLY A 485 -18.55 -21.94 11.19
N GLN A 486 -17.82 -20.87 10.81
CA GLN A 486 -17.20 -20.73 9.50
C GLN A 486 -15.91 -19.90 9.54
N SER A 487 -14.91 -20.26 8.74
CA SER A 487 -13.70 -19.45 8.55
C SER A 487 -13.19 -19.48 7.12
N SER A 488 -12.53 -18.41 6.70
CA SER A 488 -11.94 -18.26 5.36
C SER A 488 -10.45 -17.95 5.50
N LEU A 489 -9.58 -18.86 5.10
CA LEU A 489 -8.12 -18.69 5.03
C LEU A 489 -7.75 -18.09 3.66
N TYR A 490 -7.10 -16.93 3.64
CA TYR A 490 -6.65 -16.25 2.43
C TYR A 490 -5.18 -16.54 2.14
N LEU A 491 -4.92 -16.97 0.90
CA LEU A 491 -3.60 -17.28 0.38
C LEU A 491 -3.25 -16.28 -0.72
N TYR A 492 -1.98 -15.86 -0.79
CA TYR A 492 -1.55 -14.70 -1.57
C TYR A 492 -0.40 -15.02 -2.54
N GLU A 493 -0.26 -14.22 -3.59
CA GLU A 493 0.87 -14.32 -4.51
C GLU A 493 2.19 -13.95 -3.79
N PRO A 494 3.31 -14.65 -4.06
CA PRO A 494 4.57 -14.45 -3.37
C PRO A 494 5.03 -12.99 -3.36
N GLY A 495 5.33 -12.46 -2.17
CA GLY A 495 5.79 -11.08 -2.00
C GLY A 495 4.71 -9.98 -2.01
N SER A 496 3.42 -10.31 -2.19
CA SER A 496 2.37 -9.29 -2.36
C SER A 496 1.10 -9.49 -1.56
N TYR A 497 0.16 -8.56 -1.75
CA TYR A 497 -1.19 -8.57 -1.20
C TYR A 497 -2.23 -8.91 -2.28
N ALA A 498 -1.80 -9.34 -3.47
CA ALA A 498 -2.67 -9.92 -4.50
C ALA A 498 -3.11 -11.32 -4.02
N PRO A 499 -4.41 -11.59 -3.86
CA PRO A 499 -4.85 -12.89 -3.39
C PRO A 499 -4.77 -13.93 -4.52
N LEU A 500 -4.40 -15.15 -4.15
CA LEU A 500 -4.16 -16.30 -5.02
C LEU A 500 -5.29 -17.33 -4.91
N ALA A 501 -5.65 -17.68 -3.66
CA ALA A 501 -6.70 -18.63 -3.33
C ALA A 501 -7.36 -18.29 -1.98
N ARG A 502 -8.51 -18.90 -1.71
CA ARG A 502 -9.18 -18.90 -0.41
C ARG A 502 -9.61 -20.31 -0.06
N VAL A 503 -9.43 -20.72 1.19
CA VAL A 503 -9.87 -22.02 1.71
C VAL A 503 -10.92 -21.77 2.78
N ASP A 504 -12.15 -22.18 2.51
CA ASP A 504 -13.29 -22.03 3.41
C ASP A 504 -13.50 -23.34 4.18
N GLU A 505 -13.55 -23.22 5.51
CA GLU A 505 -13.86 -24.30 6.44
C GLU A 505 -15.20 -23.99 7.10
N LYS A 506 -16.06 -25.00 7.23
CA LYS A 506 -17.39 -24.85 7.83
C LYS A 506 -17.72 -26.01 8.75
N GLU A 507 -18.25 -25.69 9.93
CA GLU A 507 -18.62 -26.69 10.93
C GLU A 507 -19.65 -27.68 10.38
N GLY A 508 -19.31 -28.97 10.43
CA GLY A 508 -20.14 -30.06 9.92
C GLY A 508 -19.93 -30.43 8.45
N GLU A 509 -19.10 -29.70 7.69
CA GLU A 509 -18.63 -30.15 6.37
C GLU A 509 -17.35 -30.99 6.53
N LEU A 510 -17.20 -32.04 5.71
CA LEU A 510 -16.07 -33.00 5.81
C LEU A 510 -14.82 -32.55 5.03
N GLU A 511 -14.98 -31.66 4.06
CA GLU A 511 -13.94 -31.21 3.15
C GLU A 511 -13.97 -29.69 3.02
N ASN A 512 -12.80 -29.07 3.01
CA ASN A 512 -12.65 -27.63 2.83
C ASN A 512 -12.92 -27.24 1.36
N LYS A 513 -13.58 -26.09 1.16
CA LYS A 513 -13.84 -25.56 -0.19
C LYS A 513 -12.73 -24.61 -0.60
N VAL A 514 -12.04 -24.93 -1.70
CA VAL A 514 -10.97 -24.09 -2.25
C VAL A 514 -11.50 -23.26 -3.40
N TYR A 515 -11.26 -21.95 -3.32
CA TYR A 515 -11.59 -20.97 -4.33
C TYR A 515 -10.33 -20.28 -4.85
N TYR A 516 -10.32 -19.87 -6.11
CA TYR A 516 -9.15 -19.32 -6.80
C TYR A 516 -9.42 -17.94 -7.35
N PHE A 517 -8.52 -16.99 -7.10
CA PHE A 517 -8.67 -15.61 -7.55
C PHE A 517 -8.07 -15.39 -8.94
N HIS A 518 -8.80 -14.64 -9.76
CA HIS A 518 -8.34 -14.15 -11.05
C HIS A 518 -8.25 -12.64 -10.98
N THR A 519 -7.02 -12.12 -10.96
CA THR A 519 -6.73 -10.71 -10.70
C THR A 519 -6.52 -9.91 -11.99
N ASP A 520 -6.39 -8.59 -11.90
CA ASP A 520 -5.96 -7.72 -12.99
C ASP A 520 -4.40 -7.65 -13.12
N GLN A 521 -3.87 -6.59 -13.71
CA GLN A 521 -2.42 -6.36 -13.82
C GLN A 521 -1.76 -5.88 -12.52
N ILE A 522 -2.52 -5.31 -11.57
CA ILE A 522 -2.02 -4.83 -10.27
C ILE A 522 -2.47 -5.69 -9.08
N GLY A 523 -3.20 -6.79 -9.30
CA GLY A 523 -3.61 -7.71 -8.25
C GLY A 523 -5.04 -7.50 -7.70
N THR A 524 -5.85 -6.65 -8.33
CA THR A 524 -7.27 -6.48 -7.96
C THR A 524 -8.07 -7.74 -8.33
N PRO A 525 -8.81 -8.39 -7.41
CA PRO A 525 -9.65 -9.54 -7.74
C PRO A 525 -10.77 -9.14 -8.69
N LEU A 526 -10.89 -9.82 -9.84
CA LEU A 526 -11.93 -9.58 -10.83
C LEU A 526 -12.93 -10.74 -10.93
N GLU A 527 -12.46 -11.97 -10.75
CA GLU A 527 -13.26 -13.18 -10.54
C GLU A 527 -12.72 -14.02 -9.39
N MET A 528 -13.58 -14.90 -8.89
CA MET A 528 -13.20 -16.05 -8.08
C MET A 528 -13.86 -17.30 -8.66
N THR A 529 -13.11 -18.38 -8.83
CA THR A 529 -13.63 -19.68 -9.30
C THR A 529 -13.61 -20.75 -8.21
N ASP A 530 -14.48 -21.74 -8.30
CA ASP A 530 -14.37 -22.99 -7.54
C ASP A 530 -13.22 -23.88 -8.06
N ALA A 531 -13.03 -25.05 -7.45
CA ALA A 531 -12.05 -26.05 -7.89
C ALA A 531 -12.37 -26.65 -9.28
N GLU A 532 -13.64 -26.64 -9.69
CA GLU A 532 -14.12 -27.08 -11.00
C GLU A 532 -13.78 -26.09 -12.13
N GLY A 533 -13.45 -24.84 -11.79
CA GLY A 533 -13.18 -23.75 -12.73
C GLY A 533 -14.42 -22.92 -13.09
N GLN A 534 -15.53 -23.06 -12.36
CA GLN A 534 -16.75 -22.26 -12.52
C GLN A 534 -16.60 -20.94 -11.76
N ILE A 535 -17.06 -19.84 -12.35
CA ILE A 535 -17.01 -18.51 -11.73
C ILE A 535 -18.13 -18.42 -10.69
N VAL A 536 -17.78 -18.32 -9.41
CA VAL A 536 -18.71 -18.21 -8.26
C VAL A 536 -18.83 -16.78 -7.73
N TRP A 537 -17.90 -15.90 -8.11
CA TRP A 537 -17.96 -14.46 -7.83
C TRP A 537 -17.29 -13.67 -8.97
N GLN A 538 -17.88 -12.54 -9.34
CA GLN A 538 -17.36 -11.67 -10.41
C GLN A 538 -17.77 -10.21 -10.17
N ALA A 539 -16.80 -9.30 -10.17
CA ALA A 539 -17.04 -7.86 -9.98
C ALA A 539 -16.66 -7.02 -11.20
N LYS A 540 -17.42 -5.95 -11.45
CA LYS A 540 -17.04 -4.80 -12.26
C LYS A 540 -16.75 -3.63 -11.33
N TYR A 541 -15.64 -2.94 -11.58
CA TYR A 541 -15.15 -1.83 -10.76
C TYR A 541 -15.13 -0.52 -11.53
N ARG A 542 -15.38 0.56 -10.79
CA ARG A 542 -14.96 1.91 -11.15
C ARG A 542 -13.46 2.07 -10.96
N ALA A 543 -12.84 3.04 -11.63
CA ALA A 543 -11.39 3.20 -11.64
C ALA A 543 -10.75 3.36 -10.24
N TRP A 544 -11.50 3.89 -9.28
CA TRP A 544 -11.08 4.08 -7.89
C TRP A 544 -11.60 2.99 -6.93
N GLY A 545 -11.89 1.79 -7.43
CA GLY A 545 -12.14 0.59 -6.61
C GLY A 545 -13.56 0.42 -6.08
N ALA A 546 -14.49 1.35 -6.35
CA ALA A 546 -15.91 1.14 -6.06
C ALA A 546 -16.47 0.02 -6.94
N VAL A 547 -17.21 -0.92 -6.34
CA VAL A 547 -17.91 -1.97 -7.09
C VAL A 547 -19.08 -1.34 -7.84
N GLU A 548 -18.99 -1.33 -9.16
CA GLU A 548 -20.04 -0.86 -10.07
C GLU A 548 -21.17 -1.89 -10.16
N LYS A 549 -20.80 -3.18 -10.22
CA LYS A 549 -21.75 -4.31 -10.24
C LYS A 549 -21.05 -5.62 -9.84
N LEU A 550 -21.70 -6.40 -8.99
CA LEU A 550 -21.43 -7.84 -8.87
C LEU A 550 -22.25 -8.57 -9.95
N VAL A 551 -21.57 -9.23 -10.87
CA VAL A 551 -22.18 -9.98 -11.99
C VAL A 551 -22.52 -11.40 -11.56
N VAL A 552 -21.65 -11.99 -10.73
CA VAL A 552 -21.87 -13.26 -10.00
C VAL A 552 -21.51 -13.00 -8.54
N ASN A 553 -22.30 -13.52 -7.61
CA ASN A 553 -22.09 -13.39 -6.16
C ASN A 553 -22.73 -14.58 -5.43
N GLU A 554 -22.33 -15.79 -5.80
CA GLU A 554 -22.79 -17.03 -5.15
C GLU A 554 -22.04 -17.26 -3.83
N VAL A 555 -20.83 -16.72 -3.73
CA VAL A 555 -19.96 -16.75 -2.55
C VAL A 555 -19.56 -15.32 -2.20
N GLU A 556 -19.69 -14.94 -0.92
CA GLU A 556 -19.23 -13.62 -0.42
C GLU A 556 -17.72 -13.46 -0.66
N GLN A 557 -17.31 -12.29 -1.15
CA GLN A 557 -15.90 -11.90 -1.17
C GLN A 557 -15.71 -10.41 -0.90
N ASN A 558 -14.88 -10.11 0.10
CA ASN A 558 -14.65 -8.78 0.65
C ASN A 558 -13.30 -8.17 0.27
N LEU A 559 -12.32 -8.91 -0.26
CA LEU A 559 -11.08 -8.29 -0.73
C LEU A 559 -11.33 -7.35 -1.92
N ARG A 560 -10.57 -6.25 -2.00
CA ARG A 560 -10.70 -5.19 -3.01
C ARG A 560 -9.33 -4.93 -3.66
N PHE A 561 -8.85 -3.69 -3.74
CA PHE A 561 -7.43 -3.48 -4.10
C PHE A 561 -6.50 -4.21 -3.12
N GLN A 562 -5.24 -4.41 -3.51
CA GLN A 562 -4.24 -5.04 -2.63
C GLN A 562 -4.23 -4.36 -1.24
N GLY A 563 -4.38 -5.17 -0.18
CA GLY A 563 -4.47 -4.72 1.22
C GLY A 563 -5.89 -4.38 1.74
N GLN A 564 -6.87 -4.21 0.84
CA GLN A 564 -8.20 -3.73 1.20
C GLN A 564 -9.22 -4.84 1.47
N TYR A 565 -10.00 -4.68 2.54
CA TYR A 565 -11.15 -5.49 2.93
C TYR A 565 -12.42 -4.62 3.01
N PHE A 566 -13.50 -5.02 2.36
CA PHE A 566 -14.78 -4.30 2.32
C PHE A 566 -15.65 -4.55 3.55
N ASP A 567 -16.08 -3.47 4.18
CA ASP A 567 -17.00 -3.49 5.32
C ASP A 567 -18.40 -3.05 4.89
N VAL A 568 -19.30 -4.03 4.72
CA VAL A 568 -20.69 -3.83 4.28
C VAL A 568 -21.49 -2.89 5.20
N GLU A 569 -21.15 -2.85 6.49
CA GLU A 569 -21.80 -2.00 7.49
C GLU A 569 -21.57 -0.50 7.29
N THR A 570 -20.48 -0.11 6.60
CA THR A 570 -20.10 1.29 6.34
C THR A 570 -20.03 1.64 4.86
N GLY A 571 -19.75 0.67 3.99
CA GLY A 571 -19.37 0.87 2.59
C GLY A 571 -17.88 1.19 2.38
N LEU A 572 -17.11 1.28 3.47
CA LEU A 572 -15.68 1.59 3.43
C LEU A 572 -14.83 0.34 3.16
N HIS A 573 -13.61 0.56 2.72
CA HIS A 573 -12.58 -0.46 2.61
C HIS A 573 -11.57 -0.26 3.75
N TYR A 574 -11.54 -1.17 4.72
CA TYR A 574 -10.45 -1.24 5.69
C TYR A 574 -9.14 -1.59 4.96
N ASN A 575 -8.10 -0.78 5.16
CA ASN A 575 -6.81 -0.88 4.49
C ASN A 575 -5.67 -0.75 5.51
N THR A 576 -5.49 -1.81 6.31
CA THR A 576 -4.52 -1.97 7.41
C THR A 576 -4.49 -0.82 8.43
N PHE A 577 -3.86 0.32 8.14
CA PHE A 577 -3.77 1.48 9.05
C PHE A 577 -4.79 2.60 8.78
N ARG A 578 -5.48 2.58 7.63
CA ARG A 578 -6.52 3.58 7.28
C ARG A 578 -7.80 2.91 6.76
N TYR A 579 -8.87 3.69 6.69
CA TYR A 579 -10.09 3.32 5.96
C TYR A 579 -10.19 4.16 4.69
N TYR A 580 -10.42 3.49 3.57
CA TYR A 580 -10.56 4.06 2.24
C TYR A 580 -12.04 4.13 1.85
N ASP A 581 -12.49 5.29 1.40
CA ASP A 581 -13.83 5.48 0.84
C ASP A 581 -13.72 5.38 -0.70
N PRO A 582 -14.24 4.31 -1.32
CA PRO A 582 -14.11 4.08 -2.75
C PRO A 582 -15.01 4.99 -3.59
N GLU A 583 -16.04 5.62 -3.00
CA GLU A 583 -16.93 6.54 -3.72
C GLU A 583 -16.21 7.87 -3.99
N ILE A 584 -15.50 8.39 -2.98
CA ILE A 584 -14.65 9.60 -3.09
C ILE A 584 -13.18 9.31 -3.43
N GLY A 585 -12.79 8.03 -3.53
CA GLY A 585 -11.50 7.58 -4.05
C GLY A 585 -10.31 7.94 -3.15
N ARG A 586 -10.50 7.97 -1.82
CA ARG A 586 -9.50 8.50 -0.88
C ARG A 586 -9.66 7.98 0.54
N PHE A 587 -8.65 8.17 1.39
CA PHE A 587 -8.74 7.83 2.81
C PHE A 587 -9.55 8.83 3.62
N ILE A 588 -10.17 8.36 4.70
CA ILE A 588 -11.03 9.16 5.58
C ILE A 588 -10.27 9.79 6.77
N THR A 589 -9.02 9.39 6.98
CA THR A 589 -8.09 9.93 7.98
C THR A 589 -6.80 10.37 7.29
N GLN A 590 -6.03 11.25 7.95
CA GLN A 590 -4.71 11.65 7.47
C GLN A 590 -3.71 10.50 7.53
N ASP A 591 -2.71 10.58 6.66
CA ASP A 591 -1.59 9.66 6.65
C ASP A 591 -0.87 9.62 8.01
N PRO A 592 -0.84 8.46 8.68
CA PRO A 592 -0.19 8.32 9.98
C PRO A 592 1.33 8.59 9.93
N ILE A 593 2.00 8.36 8.80
CA ILE A 593 3.42 8.70 8.61
C ILE A 593 3.63 10.09 7.98
N GLY A 594 2.56 10.88 7.83
CA GLY A 594 2.61 12.27 7.38
C GLY A 594 3.19 12.40 5.97
N LEU A 595 4.13 13.34 5.81
CA LEU A 595 4.74 13.63 4.51
C LEU A 595 5.61 12.50 3.93
N LEU A 596 5.87 11.43 4.69
CA LEU A 596 6.49 10.21 4.17
C LEU A 596 5.51 9.34 3.35
N GLY A 597 4.20 9.52 3.54
CA GLY A 597 3.15 8.91 2.70
C GLY A 597 2.83 9.75 1.45
N GLY A 598 2.96 11.08 1.54
CA GLY A 598 2.82 12.01 0.41
C GLY A 598 2.36 13.42 0.82
N PHE A 599 2.28 14.34 -0.13
CA PHE A 599 1.87 15.74 0.15
C PHE A 599 0.35 15.93 0.35
N ASN A 600 -0.47 15.00 -0.18
CA ASN A 600 -1.89 14.91 0.13
C ASN A 600 -2.15 13.76 1.10
N LEU A 601 -2.26 14.08 2.39
CA LEU A 601 -2.39 13.11 3.48
C LEU A 601 -3.65 12.22 3.42
N TYR A 602 -4.62 12.52 2.55
CA TYR A 602 -5.80 11.67 2.33
C TYR A 602 -5.75 10.90 1.01
N GLY A 603 -4.75 11.13 0.15
CA GLY A 603 -4.64 10.45 -1.16
C GLY A 603 -4.38 8.95 -1.02
N TYR A 604 -4.91 8.14 -1.94
CA TYR A 604 -4.60 6.71 -2.02
C TYR A 604 -3.29 6.47 -2.76
N THR A 605 -3.31 6.64 -4.09
CA THR A 605 -2.15 6.66 -4.97
C THR A 605 -2.37 7.70 -6.06
N LEU A 606 -1.32 8.07 -6.80
CA LEU A 606 -1.47 9.00 -7.93
C LEU A 606 -2.29 8.38 -9.08
N ASN A 607 -2.13 7.08 -9.30
CA ASN A 607 -2.75 6.32 -10.39
C ASN A 607 -3.15 4.91 -9.92
N PRO A 608 -4.45 4.65 -9.64
CA PRO A 608 -4.94 3.39 -9.08
C PRO A 608 -4.91 2.22 -10.07
N LEU A 609 -4.45 2.43 -11.31
CA LEU A 609 -4.29 1.38 -12.33
C LEU A 609 -2.84 0.87 -12.42
N SER A 610 -1.89 1.50 -11.72
CA SER A 610 -0.47 1.12 -11.73
C SER A 610 0.21 1.10 -10.36
N ASP A 611 -0.32 1.84 -9.37
CA ASP A 611 0.21 1.91 -8.01
C ASP A 611 -0.83 1.41 -6.99
N ILE A 612 -0.33 0.80 -5.91
CA ILE A 612 -1.08 0.23 -4.80
C ILE A 612 -0.51 0.74 -3.47
N ASP A 613 -1.37 0.91 -2.46
CA ASP A 613 -0.98 1.13 -1.06
C ASP A 613 -1.64 0.05 -0.17
N PRO A 614 -0.98 -1.11 0.06
CA PRO A 614 -1.55 -2.22 0.82
C PRO A 614 -1.66 -1.98 2.33
N TRP A 615 -1.00 -0.95 2.84
CA TRP A 615 -0.96 -0.64 4.27
C TRP A 615 -1.81 0.57 4.64
N GLY A 616 -2.20 1.39 3.67
CA GLY A 616 -2.75 2.70 3.97
C GLY A 616 -1.68 3.61 4.56
N LEU A 617 -0.47 3.64 3.99
CA LEU A 617 0.67 4.45 4.45
C LEU A 617 1.52 5.06 3.33
N CYS A 618 1.75 4.35 2.22
CA CYS A 618 2.53 4.88 1.09
C CYS A 618 2.31 4.06 -0.19
N ASP A 619 2.41 4.72 -1.34
CA ASP A 619 2.22 4.06 -2.63
C ASP A 619 3.46 3.28 -3.11
N THR A 620 3.19 2.19 -3.80
CA THR A 620 4.19 1.33 -4.44
C THR A 620 3.68 0.91 -5.81
N LYS A 621 4.56 0.69 -6.80
CA LYS A 621 4.13 0.13 -8.09
C LYS A 621 3.61 -1.29 -7.88
N GLY A 622 2.46 -1.61 -8.45
CA GLY A 622 1.89 -2.96 -8.38
C GLY A 622 2.84 -3.99 -9.01
N MET A 623 2.88 -5.21 -8.45
CA MET A 623 3.84 -6.27 -8.84
C MET A 623 3.76 -6.70 -10.32
N GLY A 624 2.73 -6.29 -11.07
CA GLY A 624 2.68 -6.44 -12.53
C GLY A 624 3.78 -5.67 -13.26
N VAL A 625 4.59 -4.85 -12.58
CA VAL A 625 5.83 -4.24 -13.08
C VAL A 625 7.04 -4.90 -12.39
N SER A 626 7.52 -6.01 -12.94
CA SER A 626 8.48 -6.87 -12.23
C SER A 626 9.82 -6.18 -11.91
N LYS A 627 10.16 -6.03 -10.63
CA LYS A 627 11.55 -5.80 -10.18
C LYS A 627 12.41 -7.09 -10.22
N SER A 628 11.79 -8.25 -10.40
CA SER A 628 12.44 -9.53 -10.68
C SER A 628 12.70 -9.71 -12.18
N GLY A 629 13.97 -9.73 -12.58
CA GLY A 629 14.37 -10.03 -13.96
C GLY A 629 15.30 -9.00 -14.56
N HIS A 630 14.80 -7.79 -14.80
CA HIS A 630 15.61 -6.73 -15.40
C HIS A 630 16.69 -6.29 -14.42
N HIS A 631 17.94 -6.51 -14.80
CA HIS A 631 19.10 -5.94 -14.12
C HIS A 631 19.11 -4.43 -14.38
N VAL A 632 18.25 -3.69 -13.67
CA VAL A 632 18.17 -2.23 -13.71
C VAL A 632 19.59 -1.72 -13.49
N PRO A 633 20.23 -1.11 -14.50
CA PRO A 633 21.64 -0.78 -14.39
C PRO A 633 21.84 0.10 -13.17
N ALA A 634 22.95 -0.09 -12.44
CA ALA A 634 23.27 0.69 -11.24
C ALA A 634 23.17 2.22 -11.46
N ALA A 635 23.25 2.64 -12.73
CA ALA A 635 22.89 3.96 -13.22
C ALA A 635 21.49 4.47 -12.78
N ARG A 636 20.41 3.70 -12.93
CA ARG A 636 19.05 4.13 -12.48
C ARG A 636 18.96 4.21 -10.95
N LYS A 637 19.82 3.49 -10.23
CA LYS A 637 20.00 3.64 -8.77
C LYS A 637 20.88 4.85 -8.39
N SER A 638 21.74 5.35 -9.29
CA SER A 638 22.60 6.51 -9.04
C SER A 638 22.06 7.84 -9.61
N VAL A 639 21.10 7.79 -10.54
CA VAL A 639 20.44 8.95 -11.17
C VAL A 639 19.21 9.40 -10.37
N GLY A 640 18.79 8.59 -9.38
CA GLY A 640 17.50 8.71 -8.71
C GLY A 640 16.41 7.97 -9.46
N ARG A 641 15.33 7.64 -8.76
CA ARG A 641 14.07 7.24 -9.41
C ARG A 641 13.48 8.44 -10.16
N PRO A 642 12.60 8.23 -11.17
CA PRO A 642 11.79 9.32 -11.68
C PRO A 642 11.09 10.01 -10.50
N PHE A 643 11.26 11.34 -10.38
CA PHE A 643 11.03 12.12 -9.16
C PHE A 643 9.74 11.74 -8.42
N ARG A 644 9.82 10.81 -7.45
CA ARG A 644 8.70 10.59 -6.53
C ARG A 644 8.65 11.76 -5.56
N CYS A 645 7.46 12.10 -5.10
CA CYS A 645 7.22 13.22 -4.21
C CYS A 645 8.14 13.23 -2.98
N ASN A 646 8.53 12.05 -2.49
CA ASN A 646 9.18 11.88 -1.19
C ASN A 646 10.72 11.73 -1.29
N ASP A 647 11.30 11.56 -2.50
CA ASP A 647 12.73 11.20 -2.72
C ASP A 647 13.74 12.30 -2.30
N HIS A 648 13.29 13.50 -1.96
CA HIS A 648 14.14 14.69 -1.84
C HIS A 648 13.99 15.47 -0.54
N VAL A 649 13.18 14.99 0.41
CA VAL A 649 13.06 15.66 1.71
C VAL A 649 13.79 14.87 2.77
N ALA A 650 14.90 15.45 3.25
CA ALA A 650 15.66 14.95 4.38
C ALA A 650 14.90 15.21 5.71
N TYR A 651 13.76 14.57 5.89
CA TYR A 651 13.15 14.46 7.22
C TYR A 651 13.90 13.42 8.04
N ARG A 652 14.23 13.78 9.28
CA ARG A 652 14.71 12.83 10.28
C ARG A 652 13.51 11.96 10.70
N THR A 653 13.59 10.65 10.50
CA THR A 653 12.44 9.71 10.53
C THR A 653 11.91 9.38 11.92
N ASP A 654 12.59 9.85 12.97
CA ASP A 654 12.28 9.74 14.39
C ASP A 654 10.96 10.46 14.80
N HIS A 655 10.43 11.37 13.97
CA HIS A 655 9.31 12.26 14.33
C HIS A 655 7.91 11.74 13.90
N TYR A 656 7.87 10.85 12.91
CA TYR A 656 6.62 10.27 12.38
C TYR A 656 6.36 8.84 12.88
N GLY A 657 7.33 8.25 13.60
CA GLY A 657 7.22 6.93 14.19
C GLY A 657 6.35 6.87 15.46
N GLN A 658 5.09 7.31 15.42
CA GLN A 658 4.12 7.09 16.52
C GLN A 658 3.00 6.12 16.16
N TYR A 659 2.57 6.12 14.90
CA TYR A 659 1.52 5.23 14.39
C TYR A 659 2.09 3.92 13.85
N LEU A 660 3.37 3.95 13.49
CA LEU A 660 4.27 2.81 13.53
C LEU A 660 5.37 3.23 14.52
N ASP A 661 5.49 2.66 15.73
CA ASP A 661 6.51 3.12 16.71
C ASP A 661 7.90 2.52 16.46
N SER A 662 8.31 2.71 15.22
CA SER A 662 8.79 1.63 14.34
C SER A 662 10.05 2.04 13.63
N THR A 663 10.00 3.27 13.12
CA THR A 663 11.04 3.84 12.29
C THR A 663 12.25 4.30 13.10
N GLU A 664 12.25 4.03 14.41
CA GLU A 664 13.43 3.59 15.16
C GLU A 664 13.16 2.18 15.77
N GLN A 665 13.52 1.12 15.02
CA GLN A 665 13.65 -0.26 15.50
C GLN A 665 12.40 -1.03 16.04
N SER A 666 11.15 -0.80 15.57
CA SER A 666 10.01 -1.67 16.00
C SER A 666 9.02 -2.26 14.98
N LEU A 667 8.83 -1.72 13.75
CA LEU A 667 8.25 -2.53 12.64
C LEU A 667 9.31 -2.95 11.62
N PRO A 668 10.25 -2.10 11.15
CA PRO A 668 11.50 -2.57 10.55
C PRO A 668 12.32 -3.54 11.43
N SER A 669 12.10 -3.68 12.74
CA SER A 669 12.70 -4.82 13.47
C SER A 669 11.84 -6.08 13.38
N LEU A 670 10.53 -5.98 13.54
CA LEU A 670 9.57 -7.08 13.34
C LEU A 670 9.56 -7.63 11.91
N LEU A 671 9.98 -6.79 10.95
CA LEU A 671 10.00 -7.03 9.52
C LEU A 671 11.44 -7.23 8.96
N GLU A 672 12.46 -6.47 9.38
CA GLU A 672 13.85 -6.62 8.90
C GLU A 672 14.85 -7.25 9.90
N GLN A 673 14.66 -7.12 11.23
CA GLN A 673 15.57 -7.78 12.21
C GLN A 673 15.19 -9.23 12.46
N GLY A 674 13.90 -9.53 12.56
CA GLY A 674 13.38 -10.83 12.16
C GLY A 674 13.18 -10.84 10.66
N ARG A 675 13.76 -11.81 9.94
CA ARG A 675 13.43 -12.05 8.51
C ARG A 675 12.00 -12.57 8.38
N HIS A 676 11.01 -11.71 8.59
CA HIS A 676 9.61 -12.09 8.44
C HIS A 676 9.33 -12.41 6.98
N PRO A 677 8.75 -13.57 6.63
CA PRO A 677 8.68 -14.02 5.24
C PRO A 677 7.77 -13.20 4.33
N ASN A 678 6.87 -12.38 4.90
CA ASN A 678 6.09 -11.40 4.16
C ASN A 678 6.80 -10.04 4.00
N THR A 679 8.01 -9.88 4.55
CA THR A 679 8.91 -8.88 3.98
C THR A 679 9.48 -9.37 2.67
N GLU A 680 9.19 -8.62 1.62
CA GLU A 680 10.19 -8.52 0.58
C GLU A 680 11.51 -8.08 1.21
N LYS A 681 12.61 -8.67 0.73
CA LYS A 681 13.86 -7.90 0.64
C LYS A 681 13.56 -6.73 -0.31
N ASN A 682 13.05 -5.63 0.24
CA ASN A 682 12.98 -4.34 -0.42
C ASN A 682 14.22 -3.55 0.00
N PRO A 683 15.41 -3.81 -0.59
CA PRO A 683 16.67 -3.20 -0.17
C PRO A 683 16.72 -1.70 -0.42
N ASP A 684 15.65 -1.11 -0.96
CA ASP A 684 15.52 0.31 -1.17
C ASP A 684 14.64 0.99 -0.09
N ALA A 685 13.70 0.30 0.61
CA ALA A 685 12.89 0.93 1.67
C ALA A 685 13.75 1.42 2.85
N GLY A 686 14.61 0.56 3.40
CA GLY A 686 15.61 0.94 4.40
C GLY A 686 16.76 1.81 3.87
N LYS A 687 16.96 1.90 2.54
CA LYS A 687 18.04 2.71 1.92
C LYS A 687 17.59 4.07 1.40
N GLU A 688 16.30 4.30 1.17
CA GLU A 688 15.76 5.61 0.83
C GLU A 688 15.91 6.59 2.00
N ALA A 689 15.88 6.10 3.25
CA ALA A 689 16.30 6.87 4.44
C ALA A 689 17.83 7.13 4.49
N GLN A 690 18.66 6.20 4.04
CA GLN A 690 20.13 6.32 4.13
C GLN A 690 20.78 7.10 2.98
N SER A 691 20.19 7.08 1.78
CA SER A 691 20.76 7.70 0.57
C SER A 691 20.69 9.23 0.58
N VAL A 692 19.73 9.81 1.30
CA VAL A 692 19.62 11.26 1.53
C VAL A 692 20.62 11.74 2.60
N LEU A 693 21.15 10.83 3.43
CA LEU A 693 22.05 11.12 4.56
C LEU A 693 23.55 11.21 4.19
N HIS A 694 23.91 11.11 2.91
CA HIS A 694 25.31 11.07 2.45
C HIS A 694 25.71 12.17 1.44
N VAL A 695 25.30 13.43 1.67
CA VAL A 695 26.05 14.59 1.14
C VAL A 695 27.31 14.82 1.98
N ARG A 696 28.26 13.89 1.89
CA ARG A 696 29.57 14.02 2.52
C ARG A 696 30.43 14.96 1.69
N VAL A 697 30.27 16.28 1.93
CA VAL A 697 31.11 17.32 1.33
C VAL A 697 32.57 16.97 1.62
N ARG A 698 33.33 16.60 0.58
CA ARG A 698 34.78 16.55 0.67
C ARG A 698 35.27 17.98 0.92
N ARG A 699 35.57 18.30 2.18
CA ARG A 699 36.44 19.43 2.52
C ARG A 699 37.82 19.13 1.93
N THR A 700 38.07 19.59 0.71
CA THR A 700 39.44 19.80 0.23
C THR A 700 40.03 20.91 1.09
N ALA A 701 40.97 20.55 1.96
CA ALA A 701 41.78 21.53 2.66
C ALA A 701 42.66 22.27 1.65
N SER A 702 42.72 23.59 1.78
CA SER A 702 43.72 24.49 1.20
C SER A 702 44.33 25.28 2.34
#